data_AF-A0A970K9A2-F1
#
_entry.id   AF-A0A970K9A2-F1
#
_cell.length_a   1.000
_cell.length_b   1.000
_cell.length_c   1.000
_cell.angle_alpha   90.00
_cell.angle_beta   90.00
_cell.angle_gamma   90.00
#
_symmetry.space_group_name_H-M   'P 1'
#
loop_
_entity.id
_entity.type
_entity.pdbx_description
1 polymer ?
#
loop_
_entity_poly.entity_id
_entity_poly.type
_entity_poly.pdbx_seq_one_letter_code
_entity_poly.pdbx_strand_id
1 'polypeptide(L)'
;MRHRGIKQVSISLLIFMLLGMVAGCSGSDSADDLITDDRVTLAAEFAPYTVVPVDEKPTLPAYEINPDLSNVENSSRFQFNAEAQKKLVENGFVVIPGREVEYFMLYEFNRYDNVPNFITTDAMLHNYHLYFQHLLKTVEREKLIPELKALSAGMIRICLDQYRVLKDTEWENAALRNLAFLTVGSSLLNPQTQVPAEVKAVVEDELALINAHQTTAVSPLMSMGSEPDIVESLKEDYTQYIPRGHYSSSEELKSYFKAMMWYGRMTFRVKDEDQTRSAVLMTLALHDDKVDGPWASIYDTTAFFVGRSDDPGFEQYAEVLHKIYGDNLSLKEISQDQEKWQAFLTAIRKVKGPVINSIPIFDASIQPDREAEIQGFRFMGQRYTVDADIFQRLIYREVLENPAGERRMLPKGLDIPAALGSPEAEQILKDLGEYEYQHYPENMSKMQQHLAGLEEASWHQNLYWNWMHTLRSLIRQIPEGYPTFMLNQAWAHKELNTFLGSWTELKHDTILYTKQNYAEMGGGLEEFDDRGYVEPNPHLYARLAALSAMTRDGLQSRNLLDERDRENLSRMEILALKLKTISEKELKEKPLTEEEYELIRSFGGQLEHFWLEALRDQAQEGGRSMLLTNNRAPLVADVATAPPNTVLEEATGYIDYIYAIVPVEGKLRIAKGGVFSYYEFPWPAEDRLTDEKWWEMLDNQQVPDRPAWSQYFFVPEGECRVIMPWEAAGES
;
A
#
# COMPACT_ATOMS: atom_id res chain seq x y z
N MET A 1 28.09 -26.94 -86.16
CA MET A 1 27.00 -25.93 -86.15
C MET A 1 26.80 -25.52 -84.68
N ARG A 2 26.76 -24.25 -84.26
CA ARG A 2 25.69 -23.21 -84.44
C ARG A 2 24.33 -23.74 -83.90
N HIS A 3 23.63 -23.15 -82.93
CA HIS A 3 23.69 -21.84 -82.21
C HIS A 3 23.69 -22.04 -80.65
N ARG A 4 24.27 -21.18 -79.79
CA ARG A 4 23.71 -19.96 -79.12
C ARG A 4 22.23 -20.09 -78.68
N GLY A 5 21.79 -19.89 -77.43
CA GLY A 5 22.43 -19.47 -76.14
C GLY A 5 21.50 -19.82 -74.94
N ILE A 6 21.49 -19.18 -73.74
CA ILE A 6 22.28 -18.04 -73.22
C ILE A 6 22.56 -18.09 -71.68
N LYS A 7 21.76 -17.46 -70.80
CA LYS A 7 21.87 -17.35 -69.30
C LYS A 7 20.48 -16.99 -68.68
N GLN A 8 20.16 -16.88 -67.36
CA GLN A 8 20.93 -16.89 -66.08
C GLN A 8 19.99 -17.08 -64.83
N VAL A 9 20.58 -17.16 -63.62
CA VAL A 9 20.05 -16.85 -62.24
C VAL A 9 19.67 -18.02 -61.29
N SER A 10 20.27 -17.99 -60.08
CA SER A 10 19.99 -18.55 -58.72
C SER A 10 19.26 -19.91 -58.54
N ILE A 11 19.64 -20.84 -57.66
CA ILE A 11 20.34 -20.85 -56.34
C ILE A 11 19.53 -20.24 -55.17
N SER A 12 18.78 -21.07 -54.44
CA SER A 12 18.59 -21.05 -52.95
C SER A 12 17.50 -22.05 -52.53
N LEU A 13 17.78 -23.36 -52.54
CA LEU A 13 16.80 -24.39 -52.13
C LEU A 13 17.46 -25.77 -51.84
N LEU A 14 18.40 -25.82 -50.89
CA LEU A 14 19.13 -27.07 -50.55
C LEU A 14 19.68 -27.12 -49.11
N ILE A 15 19.07 -26.39 -48.17
CA ILE A 15 19.39 -26.44 -46.72
C ILE A 15 18.08 -26.56 -45.91
N PHE A 16 17.26 -27.57 -46.24
CA PHE A 16 15.99 -27.84 -45.54
C PHE A 16 15.54 -29.31 -45.72
N MET A 17 16.38 -30.28 -45.32
CA MET A 17 16.02 -31.69 -45.07
C MET A 17 17.26 -32.49 -44.64
N LEU A 18 17.63 -32.47 -43.35
CA LEU A 18 18.35 -33.54 -42.62
C LEU A 18 18.75 -33.11 -41.20
N LEU A 19 17.81 -33.23 -40.27
CA LEU A 19 18.05 -33.48 -38.83
C LEU A 19 16.69 -33.81 -38.20
N GLY A 20 16.59 -34.93 -37.50
CA GLY A 20 15.31 -35.37 -36.92
C GLY A 20 15.47 -36.37 -35.78
N MET A 21 14.60 -36.21 -34.79
CA MET A 21 14.23 -37.18 -33.76
C MET A 21 15.35 -37.79 -32.90
N VAL A 22 15.62 -37.17 -31.76
CA VAL A 22 15.53 -37.86 -30.45
C VAL A 22 14.71 -36.96 -29.50
N ALA A 23 13.93 -37.56 -28.61
CA ALA A 23 12.97 -36.90 -27.73
C ALA A 23 13.62 -36.30 -26.46
N GLY A 24 12.88 -35.46 -25.73
CA GLY A 24 13.18 -35.15 -24.32
C GLY A 24 12.52 -33.88 -23.80
N CYS A 25 11.76 -34.00 -22.74
CA CYS A 25 11.03 -32.95 -22.02
C CYS A 25 11.85 -31.68 -21.70
N SER A 26 11.25 -30.50 -21.97
CA SER A 26 11.58 -29.24 -21.30
C SER A 26 10.35 -28.34 -21.29
N GLY A 27 9.76 -28.09 -20.12
CA GLY A 27 8.90 -26.93 -19.91
C GLY A 27 9.79 -25.75 -19.52
N SER A 28 9.63 -24.60 -20.16
CA SER A 28 10.47 -23.42 -19.90
C SER A 28 9.80 -22.10 -20.31
N ASP A 29 8.48 -22.01 -20.19
CA ASP A 29 7.72 -20.79 -20.41
C ASP A 29 7.57 -20.05 -19.07
N SER A 30 8.55 -19.19 -18.75
CA SER A 30 8.56 -18.33 -17.53
C SER A 30 9.42 -17.07 -17.67
N ALA A 31 9.57 -16.59 -18.91
CA ALA A 31 10.52 -15.52 -19.27
C ALA A 31 9.86 -14.30 -19.94
N ASP A 32 8.83 -14.50 -20.78
CA ASP A 32 8.19 -13.44 -21.57
C ASP A 32 6.96 -12.79 -20.87
N ASP A 33 6.66 -13.16 -19.62
CA ASP A 33 5.44 -12.73 -18.91
C ASP A 33 5.54 -11.38 -18.17
N LEU A 34 6.71 -10.74 -18.19
CA LEU A 34 6.90 -9.38 -17.66
C LEU A 34 6.09 -8.38 -18.49
N ILE A 35 5.40 -7.43 -17.84
CA ILE A 35 4.55 -6.49 -18.55
C ILE A 35 5.40 -5.47 -19.32
N THR A 36 5.41 -5.63 -20.65
CA THR A 36 5.70 -4.57 -21.62
C THR A 36 4.48 -4.44 -22.55
N ASP A 37 3.40 -3.86 -22.05
CA ASP A 37 2.20 -3.51 -22.83
C ASP A 37 1.88 -2.01 -22.66
N ASP A 38 1.47 -1.35 -23.74
CA ASP A 38 1.33 0.11 -23.86
C ASP A 38 0.08 0.67 -23.13
N ARG A 39 -0.35 0.00 -22.06
CA ARG A 39 -1.55 0.30 -21.25
C ARG A 39 -1.24 0.84 -19.84
N VAL A 40 0.03 1.12 -19.53
CA VAL A 40 0.43 1.87 -18.34
C VAL A 40 0.00 3.34 -18.51
N THR A 41 -1.19 3.68 -18.04
CA THR A 41 -1.73 5.04 -18.11
C THR A 41 -0.83 6.01 -17.34
N LEU A 42 -0.13 6.88 -18.06
CA LEU A 42 0.86 7.79 -17.48
C LEU A 42 0.22 8.80 -16.52
N ALA A 43 0.99 9.22 -15.51
CA ALA A 43 0.61 10.23 -14.51
C ALA A 43 -0.06 11.49 -15.11
N ALA A 44 0.35 11.85 -16.33
CA ALA A 44 -0.14 12.98 -17.11
C ALA A 44 -1.67 12.99 -17.38
N GLU A 45 -2.35 11.84 -17.34
CA GLU A 45 -3.82 11.79 -17.45
C GLU A 45 -4.54 12.00 -16.09
N PHE A 46 -3.83 11.83 -14.97
CA PHE A 46 -4.41 11.95 -13.63
C PHE A 46 -4.20 13.33 -13.01
N ALA A 47 -2.94 13.76 -12.88
CA ALA A 47 -2.50 15.09 -12.44
C ALA A 47 -1.00 15.29 -12.74
N PRO A 48 -0.54 16.48 -13.13
CA PRO A 48 0.86 16.72 -13.50
C PRO A 48 1.80 16.75 -12.28
N TYR A 49 2.50 15.64 -12.02
CA TYR A 49 3.60 15.62 -11.05
C TYR A 49 4.71 16.60 -11.46
N THR A 50 4.96 17.62 -10.63
CA THR A 50 5.96 18.65 -10.89
C THR A 50 7.19 18.41 -10.04
N VAL A 51 8.31 18.05 -10.68
CA VAL A 51 9.59 17.79 -9.99
C VAL A 51 10.10 19.05 -9.30
N VAL A 52 10.14 19.03 -7.97
CA VAL A 52 10.74 20.08 -7.14
C VAL A 52 12.27 19.89 -7.13
N PRO A 53 13.07 20.85 -7.67
CA PRO A 53 14.50 20.65 -7.84
C PRO A 53 15.30 20.75 -6.52
N VAL A 54 16.21 19.81 -6.31
CA VAL A 54 17.10 19.73 -5.14
C VAL A 54 18.52 20.16 -5.52
N ASP A 55 19.11 21.09 -4.77
CA ASP A 55 20.52 21.48 -4.85
C ASP A 55 21.34 20.68 -3.84
N GLU A 56 21.48 19.37 -4.03
CA GLU A 56 22.24 18.51 -3.11
C GLU A 56 23.74 18.58 -3.45
N LYS A 57 24.51 19.26 -2.58
CA LYS A 57 25.98 19.33 -2.60
C LYS A 57 26.48 19.44 -1.16
N PRO A 58 26.58 18.32 -0.43
CA PRO A 58 26.94 18.37 0.98
C PRO A 58 28.42 18.74 1.15
N THR A 59 28.73 19.51 2.20
CA THR A 59 30.08 19.99 2.51
C THR A 59 30.41 19.91 4.02
N LEU A 60 29.57 19.25 4.81
CA LEU A 60 29.79 19.10 6.26
C LEU A 60 31.09 18.30 6.52
N PRO A 61 31.97 18.77 7.42
CA PRO A 61 33.13 18.00 7.84
C PRO A 61 32.71 16.81 8.74
N ALA A 62 33.47 15.72 8.66
CA ALA A 62 33.37 14.64 9.62
C ALA A 62 33.77 15.13 11.03
N TYR A 63 33.02 14.72 12.05
CA TYR A 63 33.29 15.02 13.46
C TYR A 63 33.36 13.73 14.29
N GLU A 64 34.08 13.79 15.40
CA GLU A 64 34.18 12.72 16.40
C GLU A 64 33.38 13.11 17.66
N ILE A 65 32.84 12.12 18.37
CA ILE A 65 32.09 12.32 19.61
C ILE A 65 32.92 11.75 20.76
N ASN A 66 33.17 12.55 21.80
CA ASN A 66 33.89 12.06 22.97
C ASN A 66 33.02 11.04 23.74
N PRO A 67 33.58 9.94 24.28
CA PRO A 67 32.80 8.95 25.03
C PRO A 67 32.09 9.47 26.29
N ASP A 68 32.55 10.59 26.83
CA ASP A 68 31.95 11.32 27.96
C ASP A 68 31.05 12.49 27.52
N LEU A 69 30.80 12.64 26.21
CA LEU A 69 30.06 13.74 25.56
C LEU A 69 30.63 15.14 25.83
N SER A 70 31.87 15.26 26.32
CA SER A 70 32.46 16.56 26.74
C SER A 70 32.70 17.57 25.62
N ASN A 71 32.58 17.17 24.35
CA ASN A 71 32.61 18.05 23.19
C ASN A 71 31.21 18.41 22.63
N VAL A 72 30.14 17.98 23.30
CA VAL A 72 28.74 18.28 22.96
C VAL A 72 28.22 19.36 23.92
N GLU A 73 27.83 20.51 23.39
CA GLU A 73 27.61 21.77 24.15
C GLU A 73 26.51 21.66 25.22
N ASN A 74 25.44 20.92 24.93
CA ASN A 74 24.28 20.75 25.81
C ASN A 74 24.23 19.37 26.49
N SER A 75 25.33 18.60 26.47
CA SER A 75 25.44 17.26 27.08
C SER A 75 24.99 17.21 28.54
N SER A 76 25.29 18.24 29.32
CA SER A 76 24.88 18.38 30.73
C SER A 76 23.36 18.34 30.93
N ARG A 77 22.55 18.55 29.88
CA ARG A 77 21.08 18.47 29.95
C ARG A 77 20.51 17.05 29.73
N PHE A 78 21.33 16.04 29.45
CA PHE A 78 20.85 14.70 29.10
C PHE A 78 21.57 13.61 29.91
N GLN A 79 20.90 13.09 30.93
CA GLN A 79 21.38 11.95 31.73
C GLN A 79 20.88 10.65 31.11
N PHE A 80 21.64 10.12 30.16
CA PHE A 80 21.43 8.79 29.59
C PHE A 80 21.89 7.68 30.56
N ASN A 81 21.27 6.50 30.48
CA ASN A 81 21.85 5.31 31.08
C ASN A 81 23.06 4.78 30.26
N ALA A 82 23.82 3.85 30.84
CA ALA A 82 25.11 3.43 30.29
C ALA A 82 25.01 2.80 28.89
N GLU A 83 23.90 2.12 28.57
CA GLU A 83 23.71 1.49 27.26
C GLU A 83 23.24 2.51 26.21
N ALA A 84 22.31 3.40 26.57
CA ALA A 84 21.87 4.48 25.70
C ALA A 84 23.00 5.48 25.38
N GLN A 85 23.83 5.86 26.37
CA GLN A 85 25.02 6.70 26.13
C GLN A 85 26.03 6.00 25.22
N LYS A 86 26.30 4.71 25.47
CA LYS A 86 27.20 3.91 24.62
C LYS A 86 26.69 3.91 23.17
N LYS A 87 25.40 3.65 22.96
CA LYS A 87 24.79 3.61 21.62
C LYS A 87 24.85 4.99 20.93
N LEU A 88 24.57 6.06 21.66
CA LEU A 88 24.67 7.45 21.20
C LEU A 88 26.09 7.82 20.74
N VAL A 89 27.13 7.37 21.46
CA VAL A 89 28.54 7.58 21.09
C VAL A 89 28.94 6.69 19.90
N GLU A 90 28.50 5.42 19.86
CA GLU A 90 28.81 4.48 18.78
C GLU A 90 28.23 4.91 17.42
N ASN A 91 26.98 5.35 17.41
CA ASN A 91 26.23 5.63 16.18
C ASN A 91 26.15 7.13 15.83
N GLY A 92 26.39 8.03 16.80
CA GLY A 92 26.02 9.45 16.71
C GLY A 92 24.55 9.75 17.05
N PHE A 93 23.73 8.72 17.26
CA PHE A 93 22.34 8.80 17.68
C PHE A 93 21.94 7.56 18.50
N VAL A 94 20.85 7.65 19.26
CA VAL A 94 20.22 6.49 19.92
C VAL A 94 18.71 6.61 19.84
N VAL A 95 18.01 5.49 19.70
CA VAL A 95 16.55 5.41 19.85
C VAL A 95 16.23 4.67 21.16
N ILE A 96 15.37 5.25 21.99
CA ILE A 96 14.92 4.68 23.26
C ILE A 96 13.38 4.66 23.35
N PRO A 97 12.77 3.76 24.15
CA PRO A 97 11.32 3.65 24.29
C PRO A 97 10.64 4.98 24.58
N GLY A 98 9.64 5.32 23.76
CA GLY A 98 8.73 6.43 24.00
C GLY A 98 7.33 5.96 24.37
N ARG A 99 6.47 6.90 24.77
CA ARG A 99 5.06 6.66 25.12
C ARG A 99 4.09 7.69 24.54
N GLU A 100 4.55 8.48 23.59
CA GLU A 100 3.69 9.46 22.92
C GLU A 100 2.75 8.71 21.97
N VAL A 101 1.45 8.96 22.12
CA VAL A 101 0.45 8.43 21.18
C VAL A 101 0.40 9.22 19.87
N GLU A 102 1.12 10.35 19.76
CA GLU A 102 1.12 11.25 18.60
C GLU A 102 2.38 12.11 18.49
N TYR A 103 2.83 12.39 17.26
CA TYR A 103 4.12 13.05 16.98
C TYR A 103 4.14 14.50 17.45
N PHE A 104 3.03 15.22 17.33
CA PHE A 104 2.98 16.63 17.69
C PHE A 104 3.23 16.86 19.19
N MET A 105 2.81 15.92 20.04
CA MET A 105 2.99 16.01 21.49
C MET A 105 4.48 16.03 21.88
N LEU A 106 5.28 15.18 21.26
CA LEU A 106 6.73 15.14 21.44
C LEU A 106 7.38 16.48 21.10
N TYR A 107 7.03 17.05 19.95
CA TYR A 107 7.63 18.30 19.48
C TYR A 107 7.17 19.53 20.26
N GLU A 108 5.95 19.55 20.81
CA GLU A 108 5.55 20.59 21.77
C GLU A 108 6.13 20.36 23.17
N PHE A 109 6.24 19.12 23.69
CA PHE A 109 6.92 18.86 24.96
C PHE A 109 8.39 19.28 24.91
N ASN A 110 9.11 18.92 23.84
CA ASN A 110 10.47 19.40 23.61
C ASN A 110 10.54 20.94 23.67
N ARG A 111 9.61 21.63 23.02
CA ARG A 111 9.51 23.10 23.03
C ARG A 111 9.25 23.67 24.44
N TYR A 112 8.34 23.09 25.21
CA TYR A 112 8.09 23.51 26.61
C TYR A 112 9.32 23.26 27.51
N ASP A 113 10.01 22.15 27.32
CA ASP A 113 11.21 21.76 28.05
C ASP A 113 12.50 22.43 27.51
N ASN A 114 12.39 23.27 26.47
CA ASN A 114 13.48 23.93 25.76
C ASN A 114 14.54 22.93 25.22
N VAL A 115 14.12 21.71 24.86
CA VAL A 115 14.95 20.68 24.24
C VAL A 115 15.03 20.94 22.73
N PRO A 116 16.23 21.00 22.12
CA PRO A 116 16.34 21.20 20.68
C PRO A 116 15.62 20.12 19.88
N ASN A 117 14.73 20.52 18.97
CA ASN A 117 13.99 19.60 18.12
C ASN A 117 14.89 18.98 17.05
N PHE A 118 14.84 17.66 16.90
CA PHE A 118 15.32 16.94 15.72
C PHE A 118 14.10 16.56 14.87
N ILE A 119 13.86 17.29 13.78
CA ILE A 119 12.69 17.06 12.92
C ILE A 119 12.97 15.87 12.02
N THR A 120 12.28 14.76 12.27
CA THR A 120 12.42 13.53 11.51
C THR A 120 11.54 13.52 10.27
N THR A 121 11.99 12.77 9.27
CA THR A 121 11.22 12.43 8.08
C THR A 121 9.97 11.62 8.45
N ASP A 122 10.08 10.68 9.39
CA ASP A 122 8.97 9.94 10.01
C ASP A 122 7.80 10.86 10.41
N ALA A 123 8.06 11.96 11.11
CA ALA A 123 7.04 12.87 11.61
C ALA A 123 6.27 13.61 10.48
N MET A 124 6.93 13.86 9.34
CA MET A 124 6.31 14.41 8.14
C MET A 124 5.54 13.36 7.34
N LEU A 125 6.03 12.12 7.31
CA LEU A 125 5.33 10.99 6.69
C LEU A 125 4.02 10.71 7.42
N HIS A 126 4.04 10.58 8.74
CA HIS A 126 2.84 10.42 9.59
C HIS A 126 1.80 11.53 9.35
N ASN A 127 2.24 12.78 9.17
CA ASN A 127 1.34 13.90 8.94
C ASN A 127 0.80 13.96 7.50
N TYR A 128 1.55 13.49 6.51
CA TYR A 128 1.00 13.25 5.17
C TYR A 128 0.02 12.07 5.18
N HIS A 129 0.35 10.95 5.83
CA HIS A 129 -0.53 9.80 6.09
C HIS A 129 -1.86 10.29 6.67
N LEU A 130 -1.85 11.03 7.79
CA LEU A 130 -3.05 11.59 8.43
C LEU A 130 -3.91 12.44 7.49
N TYR A 131 -3.32 13.17 6.54
CA TYR A 131 -4.07 14.01 5.59
C TYR A 131 -4.52 13.24 4.34
N PHE A 132 -3.69 12.37 3.76
CA PHE A 132 -4.09 11.42 2.71
C PHE A 132 -5.33 10.67 3.20
N GLN A 133 -5.20 10.09 4.40
CA GLN A 133 -6.28 9.43 5.11
C GLN A 133 -7.57 10.27 4.99
N HIS A 134 -7.55 11.52 5.47
CA HIS A 134 -8.76 12.33 5.61
C HIS A 134 -9.59 12.37 4.33
N LEU A 135 -8.90 12.61 3.21
CA LEU A 135 -9.49 12.83 1.91
C LEU A 135 -10.30 11.62 1.43
N LEU A 136 -9.80 10.41 1.64
CA LEU A 136 -10.47 9.21 1.13
C LEU A 136 -11.75 8.87 1.92
N LYS A 137 -11.80 8.94 3.27
CA LYS A 137 -13.10 8.81 3.97
C LYS A 137 -14.11 9.88 3.54
N THR A 138 -13.66 11.12 3.35
CA THR A 138 -14.54 12.21 2.91
C THR A 138 -15.12 11.88 1.53
N VAL A 139 -14.29 11.41 0.59
CA VAL A 139 -14.72 10.94 -0.74
C VAL A 139 -15.61 9.69 -0.67
N GLU A 140 -15.31 8.70 0.16
CA GLU A 140 -16.15 7.52 0.35
C GLU A 140 -17.53 7.88 0.90
N ARG A 141 -17.57 8.58 2.04
CA ARG A 141 -18.79 9.00 2.74
C ARG A 141 -19.70 9.84 1.84
N GLU A 142 -19.12 10.80 1.12
CA GLU A 142 -19.89 11.86 0.45
C GLU A 142 -20.08 11.63 -1.06
N LYS A 143 -19.36 10.68 -1.66
CA LYS A 143 -19.46 10.31 -3.09
C LYS A 143 -19.69 8.81 -3.28
N LEU A 144 -18.72 7.98 -2.88
CA LEU A 144 -18.67 6.58 -3.31
C LEU A 144 -19.76 5.72 -2.67
N ILE A 145 -20.12 5.98 -1.41
CA ILE A 145 -21.22 5.28 -0.71
C ILE A 145 -22.58 5.62 -1.35
N PRO A 146 -22.95 6.89 -1.57
CA PRO A 146 -24.12 7.26 -2.37
C PRO A 146 -24.14 6.64 -3.78
N GLU A 147 -23.02 6.68 -4.50
CA GLU A 147 -22.91 6.18 -5.86
C GLU A 147 -22.98 4.64 -5.93
N LEU A 148 -22.37 3.93 -4.99
CA LEU A 148 -22.43 2.46 -4.91
C LEU A 148 -23.84 1.98 -4.54
N LYS A 149 -24.57 2.72 -3.69
CA LYS A 149 -25.99 2.49 -3.40
C LYS A 149 -26.85 2.68 -4.67
N ALA A 150 -26.57 3.70 -5.48
CA ALA A 150 -27.26 3.94 -6.75
C ALA A 150 -26.94 2.88 -7.81
N LEU A 151 -25.65 2.56 -7.99
CA LEU A 151 -25.15 1.53 -8.91
C LEU A 151 -25.76 0.17 -8.60
N SER A 152 -25.70 -0.27 -7.34
CA SER A 152 -26.25 -1.57 -6.91
C SER A 152 -27.75 -1.67 -7.21
N ALA A 153 -28.53 -0.64 -6.86
CA ALA A 153 -29.97 -0.61 -7.14
C ALA A 153 -30.30 -0.57 -8.64
N GLY A 154 -29.49 0.14 -9.44
CA GLY A 154 -29.60 0.19 -10.90
C GLY A 154 -29.33 -1.18 -11.54
N MET A 155 -28.23 -1.82 -11.15
CA MET A 155 -27.80 -3.12 -11.66
C MET A 155 -28.77 -4.24 -11.25
N ILE A 156 -29.27 -4.27 -10.01
CA ILE A 156 -30.31 -5.25 -9.57
C ILE A 156 -31.54 -5.20 -10.50
N ARG A 157 -32.00 -4.00 -10.86
CA ARG A 157 -33.13 -3.85 -11.79
C ARG A 157 -32.79 -4.41 -13.18
N ILE A 158 -31.61 -4.09 -13.72
CA ILE A 158 -31.19 -4.53 -15.05
C ILE A 158 -31.01 -6.05 -15.08
N CYS A 159 -30.36 -6.65 -14.09
CA CYS A 159 -30.19 -8.11 -14.00
C CYS A 159 -31.52 -8.84 -13.78
N LEU A 160 -32.49 -8.25 -13.07
CA LEU A 160 -33.83 -8.80 -12.94
C LEU A 160 -34.60 -8.79 -14.28
N ASP A 161 -34.41 -7.76 -15.10
CA ASP A 161 -35.01 -7.70 -16.46
C ASP A 161 -34.26 -8.61 -17.45
N GLN A 162 -32.94 -8.78 -17.33
CA GLN A 162 -32.18 -9.81 -18.06
C GLN A 162 -32.68 -11.21 -17.72
N TYR A 163 -32.84 -11.53 -16.43
CA TYR A 163 -33.41 -12.81 -15.96
C TYR A 163 -34.80 -13.08 -16.58
N ARG A 164 -35.69 -12.09 -16.57
CA ARG A 164 -37.04 -12.21 -17.17
C ARG A 164 -37.03 -12.51 -18.67
N VAL A 165 -35.97 -12.10 -19.39
CA VAL A 165 -35.79 -12.36 -20.83
C VAL A 165 -35.08 -13.69 -21.11
N LEU A 166 -34.17 -14.11 -20.22
CA LEU A 166 -33.35 -15.33 -20.35
C LEU A 166 -33.91 -16.55 -19.62
N LYS A 167 -35.05 -16.42 -18.96
CA LYS A 167 -35.75 -17.53 -18.32
C LYS A 167 -36.06 -18.67 -19.30
N ASP A 168 -35.96 -19.91 -18.81
CA ASP A 168 -36.10 -21.16 -19.57
C ASP A 168 -35.06 -21.31 -20.70
N THR A 169 -33.90 -20.63 -20.59
CA THR A 169 -32.74 -20.74 -21.51
C THR A 169 -31.46 -21.16 -20.77
N GLU A 170 -30.43 -21.53 -21.53
CA GLU A 170 -29.08 -21.82 -21.01
C GLU A 170 -28.39 -20.64 -20.29
N TRP A 171 -28.97 -19.43 -20.34
CA TRP A 171 -28.47 -18.24 -19.65
C TRP A 171 -29.26 -17.90 -18.36
N GLU A 172 -30.29 -18.67 -17.98
CA GLU A 172 -31.11 -18.38 -16.79
C GLU A 172 -30.27 -18.39 -15.50
N ASN A 173 -29.39 -19.38 -15.34
CA ASN A 173 -28.57 -19.54 -14.14
C ASN A 173 -27.53 -18.40 -14.00
N ALA A 174 -26.85 -18.04 -15.10
CA ALA A 174 -25.99 -16.86 -15.15
C ALA A 174 -26.71 -15.55 -14.77
N ALA A 175 -27.93 -15.34 -15.26
CA ALA A 175 -28.73 -14.16 -14.92
C ALA A 175 -29.17 -14.15 -13.44
N LEU A 176 -29.54 -15.32 -12.90
CA LEU A 176 -29.85 -15.48 -11.46
C LEU A 176 -28.62 -15.26 -10.58
N ARG A 177 -27.44 -15.77 -10.96
CA ARG A 177 -26.18 -15.54 -10.23
C ARG A 177 -25.85 -14.05 -10.17
N ASN A 178 -26.02 -13.32 -11.27
CA ASN A 178 -25.79 -11.87 -11.29
C ASN A 178 -26.78 -11.13 -10.38
N LEU A 179 -28.07 -11.47 -10.48
CA LEU A 179 -29.11 -10.90 -9.62
C LEU A 179 -28.80 -11.16 -8.13
N ALA A 180 -28.34 -12.36 -7.78
CA ALA A 180 -27.89 -12.70 -6.43
C ALA A 180 -26.65 -11.89 -6.03
N PHE A 181 -25.63 -11.82 -6.89
CA PHE A 181 -24.35 -11.15 -6.63
C PHE A 181 -24.52 -9.66 -6.29
N LEU A 182 -25.32 -8.92 -7.07
CA LEU A 182 -25.63 -7.53 -6.75
C LEU A 182 -26.57 -7.40 -5.54
N THR A 183 -27.45 -8.37 -5.29
CA THR A 183 -28.32 -8.36 -4.11
C THR A 183 -27.54 -8.57 -2.81
N VAL A 184 -26.53 -9.45 -2.78
CA VAL A 184 -25.63 -9.63 -1.63
C VAL A 184 -24.90 -8.32 -1.32
N GLY A 185 -24.19 -7.73 -2.29
CA GLY A 185 -23.45 -6.48 -2.09
C GLY A 185 -24.36 -5.31 -1.69
N SER A 186 -25.53 -5.17 -2.30
CA SER A 186 -26.54 -4.18 -1.90
C SER A 186 -27.05 -4.41 -0.47
N SER A 187 -27.22 -5.66 -0.04
CA SER A 187 -27.71 -5.99 1.31
C SER A 187 -26.65 -5.75 2.39
N LEU A 188 -25.37 -5.93 2.07
CA LEU A 188 -24.24 -5.54 2.93
C LEU A 188 -24.16 -4.01 3.07
N LEU A 189 -24.34 -3.27 1.96
CA LEU A 189 -24.29 -1.81 1.91
C LEU A 189 -25.54 -1.13 2.50
N ASN A 190 -26.67 -1.83 2.52
CA ASN A 190 -27.97 -1.33 2.94
C ASN A 190 -28.87 -2.50 3.41
N PRO A 191 -29.04 -2.69 4.73
CA PRO A 191 -29.90 -3.73 5.30
C PRO A 191 -31.41 -3.58 5.02
N GLN A 192 -31.85 -2.51 4.33
CA GLN A 192 -33.22 -2.33 3.84
C GLN A 192 -33.37 -2.71 2.35
N THR A 193 -32.34 -3.29 1.73
CA THR A 193 -32.40 -3.85 0.37
C THR A 193 -33.52 -4.90 0.24
N GLN A 194 -34.33 -4.81 -0.81
CA GLN A 194 -35.36 -5.80 -1.09
C GLN A 194 -34.75 -6.99 -1.86
N VAL A 195 -34.53 -8.10 -1.16
CA VAL A 195 -34.04 -9.35 -1.75
C VAL A 195 -35.12 -9.96 -2.68
N PRO A 196 -34.85 -10.16 -3.99
CA PRO A 196 -35.80 -10.81 -4.89
C PRO A 196 -36.09 -12.25 -4.50
N ALA A 197 -37.34 -12.70 -4.68
CA ALA A 197 -37.78 -14.02 -4.23
C ALA A 197 -37.05 -15.17 -4.94
N GLU A 198 -36.64 -14.93 -6.18
CA GLU A 198 -35.96 -15.87 -7.08
C GLU A 198 -34.54 -16.23 -6.63
N VAL A 199 -33.87 -15.35 -5.86
CA VAL A 199 -32.50 -15.55 -5.36
C VAL A 199 -32.41 -15.58 -3.83
N LYS A 200 -33.55 -15.51 -3.12
CA LYS A 200 -33.58 -15.23 -1.69
C LYS A 200 -32.75 -16.20 -0.83
N ALA A 201 -32.89 -17.51 -1.04
CA ALA A 201 -32.20 -18.51 -0.23
C ALA A 201 -30.67 -18.39 -0.34
N VAL A 202 -30.15 -18.37 -1.57
CA VAL A 202 -28.69 -18.28 -1.81
C VAL A 202 -28.10 -16.95 -1.37
N VAL A 203 -28.87 -15.85 -1.42
CA VAL A 203 -28.48 -14.56 -0.83
C VAL A 203 -28.40 -14.66 0.70
N GLU A 204 -29.36 -15.33 1.36
CA GLU A 204 -29.33 -15.53 2.83
C GLU A 204 -28.19 -16.46 3.27
N ASP A 205 -27.90 -17.53 2.52
CA ASP A 205 -26.79 -18.47 2.79
C ASP A 205 -25.41 -17.78 2.63
N GLU A 206 -25.22 -17.00 1.57
CA GLU A 206 -23.98 -16.27 1.29
C GLU A 206 -23.75 -15.15 2.33
N LEU A 207 -24.80 -14.39 2.68
CA LEU A 207 -24.75 -13.39 3.75
C LEU A 207 -24.47 -14.01 5.13
N ALA A 208 -24.85 -15.27 5.37
CA ALA A 208 -24.51 -15.96 6.62
C ALA A 208 -23.01 -16.24 6.74
N LEU A 209 -22.36 -16.65 5.66
CA LEU A 209 -20.90 -16.88 5.63
C LEU A 209 -20.12 -15.55 5.80
N ILE A 210 -20.53 -14.50 5.08
CA ILE A 210 -19.91 -13.16 5.16
C ILE A 210 -20.05 -12.54 6.56
N ASN A 211 -21.17 -12.77 7.25
CA ASN A 211 -21.35 -12.26 8.62
C ASN A 211 -20.78 -13.19 9.70
N ALA A 212 -20.44 -14.43 9.38
CA ALA A 212 -19.70 -15.30 10.28
C ALA A 212 -18.18 -15.04 10.20
N HIS A 213 -17.64 -14.82 9.00
CA HIS A 213 -16.24 -14.44 8.73
C HIS A 213 -15.15 -15.33 9.39
N GLN A 214 -15.40 -16.64 9.51
CA GLN A 214 -14.54 -17.57 10.30
C GLN A 214 -13.59 -18.45 9.48
N THR A 215 -13.76 -18.57 8.16
CA THR A 215 -13.10 -19.64 7.40
C THR A 215 -13.02 -19.34 5.90
N THR A 216 -12.12 -20.04 5.20
CA THR A 216 -12.28 -20.28 3.76
C THR A 216 -13.35 -21.35 3.52
N ALA A 217 -14.32 -21.09 2.65
CA ALA A 217 -15.38 -22.05 2.30
C ALA A 217 -15.81 -21.92 0.82
N VAL A 218 -16.50 -22.93 0.29
CA VAL A 218 -17.10 -22.88 -1.07
C VAL A 218 -18.29 -21.93 -1.06
N SER A 219 -18.33 -20.97 -1.99
CA SER A 219 -19.46 -20.03 -2.12
C SER A 219 -20.72 -20.74 -2.62
N PRO A 220 -21.86 -20.64 -1.90
CA PRO A 220 -23.16 -21.09 -2.37
C PRO A 220 -23.58 -20.40 -3.68
N LEU A 221 -23.31 -19.11 -3.82
CA LEU A 221 -23.70 -18.30 -4.97
C LEU A 221 -22.92 -18.66 -6.23
N MET A 222 -21.62 -18.88 -6.12
CA MET A 222 -20.80 -19.25 -7.27
C MET A 222 -20.98 -20.72 -7.68
N SER A 223 -21.43 -21.57 -6.74
CA SER A 223 -21.81 -22.96 -7.01
C SER A 223 -23.27 -23.14 -7.48
N MET A 224 -24.01 -22.04 -7.75
CA MET A 224 -25.35 -22.12 -8.34
C MET A 224 -25.32 -22.87 -9.68
N GLY A 225 -26.17 -23.89 -9.82
CA GLY A 225 -26.36 -24.66 -11.05
C GLY A 225 -25.45 -25.90 -11.19
N SER A 226 -24.53 -26.14 -10.25
CA SER A 226 -23.62 -27.29 -10.23
C SER A 226 -23.69 -28.06 -8.91
N GLU A 227 -23.17 -29.29 -8.89
CA GLU A 227 -22.88 -29.98 -7.63
C GLU A 227 -21.53 -29.47 -7.09
N PRO A 228 -21.43 -28.99 -5.84
CA PRO A 228 -20.18 -28.45 -5.31
C PRO A 228 -19.08 -29.50 -5.21
N ASP A 229 -17.90 -29.20 -5.77
CA ASP A 229 -16.72 -30.05 -5.69
C ASP A 229 -15.62 -29.40 -4.86
N ILE A 230 -14.89 -30.21 -4.08
CA ILE A 230 -13.89 -29.72 -3.11
C ILE A 230 -12.64 -29.16 -3.81
N VAL A 231 -12.35 -29.57 -5.05
CA VAL A 231 -11.24 -29.07 -5.87
C VAL A 231 -11.71 -27.96 -6.82
N GLU A 232 -12.79 -28.19 -7.55
CA GLU A 232 -13.20 -27.35 -8.67
C GLU A 232 -14.09 -26.15 -8.30
N SER A 233 -14.90 -26.20 -7.24
CA SER A 233 -15.74 -25.06 -6.85
C SER A 233 -14.90 -23.89 -6.32
N LEU A 234 -15.29 -22.67 -6.67
CA LEU A 234 -14.65 -21.46 -6.14
C LEU A 234 -14.86 -21.39 -4.62
N LYS A 235 -13.76 -21.14 -3.91
CA LYS A 235 -13.76 -20.85 -2.48
C LYS A 235 -13.51 -19.37 -2.26
N GLU A 236 -14.16 -18.83 -1.26
CA GLU A 236 -13.88 -17.50 -0.75
C GLU A 236 -13.29 -17.60 0.67
N ASP A 237 -12.33 -16.74 0.97
CA ASP A 237 -11.81 -16.51 2.31
C ASP A 237 -12.72 -15.51 3.03
N TYR A 238 -13.68 -16.02 3.81
CA TYR A 238 -14.63 -15.16 4.50
C TYR A 238 -13.98 -14.38 5.66
N THR A 239 -12.74 -14.69 6.08
CA THR A 239 -12.02 -13.87 7.09
C THR A 239 -11.73 -12.45 6.58
N GLN A 240 -11.70 -12.26 5.25
CA GLN A 240 -11.48 -10.96 4.61
C GLN A 240 -12.58 -9.92 4.92
N TYR A 241 -13.76 -10.35 5.34
CA TYR A 241 -14.93 -9.49 5.56
C TYR A 241 -14.99 -8.89 6.98
N ILE A 242 -13.96 -9.12 7.79
CA ILE A 242 -13.71 -8.40 9.05
C ILE A 242 -13.30 -6.95 8.71
N PRO A 243 -14.11 -5.93 9.03
CA PRO A 243 -13.76 -4.53 8.81
C PRO A 243 -12.60 -4.13 9.72
N ARG A 244 -11.50 -3.68 9.13
CA ARG A 244 -10.23 -3.43 9.82
C ARG A 244 -9.56 -2.13 9.37
N GLY A 245 -8.54 -1.74 10.11
CA GLY A 245 -8.19 -0.34 10.29
C GLY A 245 -9.41 0.50 10.70
N HIS A 246 -9.34 1.78 10.36
CA HIS A 246 -10.42 2.77 10.39
C HIS A 246 -11.88 2.34 10.05
N TYR A 247 -12.13 1.26 9.28
CA TYR A 247 -13.50 0.87 8.89
C TYR A 247 -14.30 0.43 10.13
N SER A 248 -13.61 0.07 11.22
CA SER A 248 -14.20 -0.12 12.55
C SER A 248 -15.01 1.10 13.04
N SER A 249 -14.68 2.31 12.58
CA SER A 249 -15.15 3.58 13.16
C SER A 249 -16.64 3.91 12.93
N SER A 250 -17.33 3.34 11.94
CA SER A 250 -18.78 3.53 11.81
C SER A 250 -19.50 2.39 11.08
N GLU A 251 -20.78 2.16 11.38
CA GLU A 251 -21.57 1.11 10.73
C GLU A 251 -21.77 1.34 9.22
N GLU A 252 -21.82 2.59 8.76
CA GLU A 252 -21.86 2.91 7.33
C GLU A 252 -20.54 2.53 6.63
N LEU A 253 -19.41 2.77 7.30
CA LEU A 253 -18.09 2.38 6.82
C LEU A 253 -17.90 0.85 6.81
N LYS A 254 -18.30 0.13 7.87
CA LYS A 254 -18.32 -1.36 7.90
C LYS A 254 -19.18 -1.94 6.78
N SER A 255 -20.33 -1.31 6.50
CA SER A 255 -21.25 -1.71 5.43
C SER A 255 -20.62 -1.50 4.04
N TYR A 256 -19.92 -0.38 3.84
CA TYR A 256 -19.19 -0.10 2.60
C TYR A 256 -18.03 -1.06 2.38
N PHE A 257 -17.18 -1.28 3.39
CA PHE A 257 -16.08 -2.24 3.32
C PHE A 257 -16.56 -3.63 2.89
N LYS A 258 -17.55 -4.19 3.59
CA LYS A 258 -18.09 -5.53 3.27
C LYS A 258 -18.64 -5.59 1.84
N ALA A 259 -19.31 -4.54 1.37
CA ALA A 259 -19.85 -4.48 0.01
C ALA A 259 -18.75 -4.34 -1.07
N MET A 260 -17.74 -3.51 -0.84
CA MET A 260 -16.61 -3.35 -1.77
C MET A 260 -15.72 -4.59 -1.81
N MET A 261 -15.46 -5.23 -0.66
CA MET A 261 -14.76 -6.52 -0.60
C MET A 261 -15.53 -7.59 -1.38
N TRP A 262 -16.84 -7.71 -1.19
CA TRP A 262 -17.68 -8.61 -1.99
C TRP A 262 -17.57 -8.35 -3.50
N TYR A 263 -17.68 -7.08 -3.91
CA TYR A 263 -17.64 -6.68 -5.32
C TYR A 263 -16.25 -6.76 -5.98
N GLY A 264 -15.16 -6.68 -5.19
CA GLY A 264 -13.78 -6.76 -5.66
C GLY A 264 -13.13 -8.15 -5.56
N ARG A 265 -13.62 -9.02 -4.67
CA ARG A 265 -13.06 -10.37 -4.48
C ARG A 265 -13.69 -11.42 -5.39
N MET A 266 -15.00 -11.34 -5.64
CA MET A 266 -15.69 -12.44 -6.32
C MET A 266 -15.29 -12.55 -7.80
N THR A 267 -14.74 -13.71 -8.16
CA THR A 267 -14.11 -13.96 -9.47
C THR A 267 -14.99 -14.88 -10.33
N PHE A 268 -15.49 -14.36 -11.45
CA PHE A 268 -16.27 -15.14 -12.42
C PHE A 268 -15.30 -15.81 -13.40
N ARG A 269 -14.85 -17.04 -13.09
CA ARG A 269 -13.71 -17.71 -13.75
C ARG A 269 -14.01 -18.10 -15.20
N VAL A 270 -13.06 -17.83 -16.10
CA VAL A 270 -13.14 -18.10 -17.55
C VAL A 270 -13.12 -19.60 -17.89
N LYS A 271 -12.65 -20.46 -16.98
CA LYS A 271 -12.78 -21.92 -17.13
C LYS A 271 -14.22 -22.43 -16.98
N ASP A 272 -15.09 -21.68 -16.32
CA ASP A 272 -16.51 -21.99 -16.16
C ASP A 272 -17.33 -21.18 -17.18
N GLU A 273 -18.03 -21.89 -18.07
CA GLU A 273 -18.77 -21.26 -19.17
C GLU A 273 -20.02 -20.50 -18.72
N ASP A 274 -20.61 -20.86 -17.57
CA ASP A 274 -21.78 -20.16 -17.02
C ASP A 274 -21.38 -18.97 -16.13
N GLN A 275 -20.22 -19.04 -15.46
CA GLN A 275 -19.58 -17.84 -14.90
C GLN A 275 -19.15 -16.86 -16.00
N THR A 276 -18.71 -17.37 -17.16
CA THR A 276 -18.39 -16.52 -18.32
C THR A 276 -19.66 -15.90 -18.94
N ARG A 277 -20.80 -16.61 -18.96
CA ARG A 277 -22.11 -16.03 -19.28
C ARG A 277 -22.47 -14.90 -18.29
N SER A 278 -22.30 -15.13 -16.99
CA SER A 278 -22.53 -14.13 -15.93
C SER A 278 -21.73 -12.84 -16.18
N ALA A 279 -20.42 -12.96 -16.45
CA ALA A 279 -19.55 -11.84 -16.76
C ALA A 279 -20.06 -11.00 -17.95
N VAL A 280 -20.38 -11.65 -19.08
CA VAL A 280 -20.92 -10.98 -20.28
C VAL A 280 -22.26 -10.29 -20.00
N LEU A 281 -23.15 -10.89 -19.21
CA LEU A 281 -24.40 -10.25 -18.81
C LEU A 281 -24.17 -8.99 -17.94
N MET A 282 -23.14 -8.97 -17.10
CA MET A 282 -22.76 -7.77 -16.34
C MET A 282 -22.13 -6.70 -17.22
N THR A 283 -21.28 -7.06 -18.20
CA THR A 283 -20.79 -6.11 -19.21
C THR A 283 -21.94 -5.48 -19.99
N LEU A 284 -22.93 -6.28 -20.43
CA LEU A 284 -24.13 -5.76 -21.10
C LEU A 284 -25.03 -4.91 -20.20
N ALA A 285 -25.05 -5.16 -18.89
CA ALA A 285 -25.81 -4.35 -17.94
C ALA A 285 -25.16 -2.98 -17.71
N LEU A 286 -23.83 -2.93 -17.65
CA LEU A 286 -23.05 -1.69 -17.51
C LEU A 286 -23.13 -0.75 -18.72
N HIS A 287 -23.65 -1.20 -19.88
CA HIS A 287 -23.89 -0.35 -21.05
C HIS A 287 -25.16 0.54 -20.95
N ASP A 288 -25.90 0.54 -19.83
CA ASP A 288 -26.98 1.52 -19.59
C ASP A 288 -26.40 2.77 -18.91
N ASP A 289 -26.56 3.95 -19.53
CA ASP A 289 -26.13 5.27 -19.05
C ASP A 289 -26.38 5.56 -17.56
N LYS A 290 -27.39 4.90 -16.96
CA LYS A 290 -27.81 5.08 -15.55
C LYS A 290 -26.93 4.32 -14.55
N VAL A 291 -26.07 3.41 -15.02
CA VAL A 291 -25.14 2.60 -14.20
C VAL A 291 -23.69 2.73 -14.66
N ASP A 292 -23.43 3.03 -15.94
CA ASP A 292 -22.10 3.34 -16.46
C ASP A 292 -21.43 4.48 -15.66
N GLY A 293 -22.04 5.67 -15.65
CA GLY A 293 -21.51 6.83 -14.94
C GLY A 293 -21.17 6.59 -13.45
N PRO A 294 -22.08 5.99 -12.65
CA PRO A 294 -21.77 5.58 -11.27
C PRO A 294 -20.67 4.51 -11.16
N TRP A 295 -20.59 3.53 -12.08
CA TRP A 295 -19.51 2.54 -12.08
C TRP A 295 -18.15 3.19 -12.38
N ALA A 296 -18.08 4.00 -13.44
CA ALA A 296 -16.87 4.72 -13.84
C ALA A 296 -16.40 5.71 -12.76
N SER A 297 -17.31 6.48 -12.16
CA SER A 297 -17.01 7.42 -11.07
C SER A 297 -16.32 6.72 -9.89
N ILE A 298 -16.85 5.57 -9.45
CA ILE A 298 -16.26 4.76 -8.37
C ILE A 298 -14.92 4.17 -8.82
N TYR A 299 -14.86 3.59 -10.02
CA TYR A 299 -13.68 2.90 -10.54
C TYR A 299 -12.50 3.86 -10.74
N ASP A 300 -12.70 4.98 -11.44
CA ASP A 300 -11.67 5.99 -11.71
C ASP A 300 -11.23 6.73 -10.44
N THR A 301 -12.14 6.99 -9.51
CA THR A 301 -11.79 7.63 -8.22
C THR A 301 -10.88 6.72 -7.41
N THR A 302 -11.27 5.46 -7.21
CA THR A 302 -10.44 4.49 -6.46
C THR A 302 -9.16 4.12 -7.23
N ALA A 303 -9.17 4.15 -8.56
CA ALA A 303 -7.97 3.96 -9.37
C ALA A 303 -6.99 5.13 -9.31
N PHE A 304 -7.45 6.36 -9.09
CA PHE A 304 -6.59 7.51 -8.80
C PHE A 304 -5.83 7.34 -7.47
N PHE A 305 -6.50 6.83 -6.43
CA PHE A 305 -5.89 6.61 -5.11
C PHE A 305 -4.90 5.43 -5.09
N VAL A 306 -5.31 4.23 -5.57
CA VAL A 306 -4.55 2.98 -5.36
C VAL A 306 -4.01 2.36 -6.66
N GLY A 307 -4.61 2.67 -7.82
CA GLY A 307 -4.28 2.08 -9.12
C GLY A 307 -5.42 1.25 -9.73
N ARG A 308 -5.24 0.81 -10.98
CA ARG A 308 -6.22 -0.03 -11.69
C ARG A 308 -6.15 -1.50 -11.22
N SER A 309 -7.21 -2.26 -11.52
CA SER A 309 -7.25 -3.73 -11.39
C SER A 309 -6.37 -4.38 -12.46
N ASP A 310 -5.68 -5.48 -12.13
CA ASP A 310 -5.05 -6.39 -13.10
C ASP A 310 -5.96 -7.58 -13.46
N ASP A 311 -6.98 -7.89 -12.66
CA ASP A 311 -8.07 -8.78 -13.09
C ASP A 311 -8.78 -8.22 -14.34
N PRO A 312 -9.11 -9.05 -15.34
CA PRO A 312 -10.03 -8.69 -16.42
C PRO A 312 -11.37 -8.17 -15.87
N GLY A 313 -11.82 -7.03 -16.38
CA GLY A 313 -13.05 -6.38 -15.95
C GLY A 313 -13.95 -5.96 -17.12
N PHE A 314 -14.73 -4.90 -16.89
CA PHE A 314 -15.69 -4.35 -17.85
C PHE A 314 -15.04 -4.03 -19.21
N GLU A 315 -13.93 -3.28 -19.20
CA GLU A 315 -13.23 -2.81 -20.40
C GLU A 315 -12.79 -3.97 -21.31
N GLN A 316 -12.16 -5.01 -20.74
CA GLN A 316 -11.58 -6.12 -21.49
C GLN A 316 -12.69 -7.02 -22.07
N TYR A 317 -13.78 -7.24 -21.32
CA TYR A 317 -14.93 -7.97 -21.84
C TYR A 317 -15.67 -7.19 -22.93
N ALA A 318 -15.78 -5.86 -22.81
CA ALA A 318 -16.36 -5.00 -23.83
C ALA A 318 -15.51 -5.01 -25.13
N GLU A 319 -14.18 -4.91 -25.03
CA GLU A 319 -13.27 -4.99 -26.19
C GLU A 319 -13.51 -6.30 -26.99
N VAL A 320 -13.56 -7.44 -26.29
CA VAL A 320 -13.74 -8.75 -26.93
C VAL A 320 -15.18 -8.94 -27.47
N LEU A 321 -16.20 -8.41 -26.79
CA LEU A 321 -17.58 -8.42 -27.28
C LEU A 321 -17.73 -7.60 -28.57
N HIS A 322 -17.27 -6.35 -28.60
CA HIS A 322 -17.37 -5.49 -29.78
C HIS A 322 -16.59 -6.06 -30.98
N LYS A 323 -15.45 -6.69 -30.74
CA LYS A 323 -14.63 -7.36 -31.77
C LYS A 323 -15.33 -8.54 -32.47
N ILE A 324 -16.38 -9.10 -31.88
CA ILE A 324 -17.05 -10.33 -32.33
C ILE A 324 -18.53 -10.09 -32.72
N TYR A 325 -19.23 -9.25 -31.96
CA TYR A 325 -20.63 -8.90 -32.18
C TYR A 325 -20.82 -7.51 -32.82
N GLY A 326 -19.82 -6.63 -32.73
CA GLY A 326 -19.91 -5.24 -33.19
C GLY A 326 -20.37 -4.27 -32.09
N ASP A 327 -20.53 -3.00 -32.46
CA ASP A 327 -20.83 -1.92 -31.50
C ASP A 327 -22.24 -2.03 -30.90
N ASN A 328 -23.21 -2.52 -31.69
CA ASN A 328 -24.62 -2.67 -31.28
C ASN A 328 -24.87 -4.00 -30.55
N LEU A 329 -24.28 -4.17 -29.36
CA LEU A 329 -24.44 -5.38 -28.56
C LEU A 329 -25.91 -5.64 -28.21
N SER A 330 -26.34 -6.90 -28.39
CA SER A 330 -27.73 -7.32 -28.23
C SER A 330 -27.83 -8.59 -27.40
N LEU A 331 -28.51 -8.52 -26.26
CA LEU A 331 -28.75 -9.66 -25.37
C LEU A 331 -29.34 -10.86 -26.11
N LYS A 332 -30.25 -10.62 -27.07
CA LYS A 332 -30.87 -11.68 -27.87
C LYS A 332 -29.89 -12.30 -28.88
N GLU A 333 -28.97 -11.52 -29.46
CA GLU A 333 -27.99 -12.04 -30.41
C GLU A 333 -26.95 -12.90 -29.68
N ILE A 334 -26.40 -12.36 -28.59
CA ILE A 334 -25.37 -13.02 -27.77
C ILE A 334 -25.89 -14.32 -27.14
N SER A 335 -27.17 -14.39 -26.76
CA SER A 335 -27.79 -15.60 -26.22
C SER A 335 -28.27 -16.61 -27.27
N GLN A 336 -28.12 -16.34 -28.58
CA GLN A 336 -28.63 -17.21 -29.66
C GLN A 336 -27.60 -17.56 -30.74
N ASP A 337 -26.54 -16.76 -30.92
CA ASP A 337 -25.46 -17.02 -31.87
C ASP A 337 -24.34 -17.88 -31.23
N GLN A 338 -24.51 -19.19 -31.29
CA GLN A 338 -23.57 -20.17 -30.75
C GLN A 338 -22.19 -20.17 -31.47
N GLU A 339 -22.11 -19.70 -32.72
CA GLU A 339 -20.81 -19.61 -33.43
C GLU A 339 -20.00 -18.43 -32.88
N LYS A 340 -20.63 -17.27 -32.72
CA LYS A 340 -20.02 -16.11 -32.05
C LYS A 340 -19.74 -16.37 -30.57
N TRP A 341 -20.57 -17.16 -29.88
CA TRP A 341 -20.31 -17.53 -28.48
C TRP A 341 -19.03 -18.35 -28.33
N GLN A 342 -18.82 -19.38 -29.16
CA GLN A 342 -17.58 -20.17 -29.14
C GLN A 342 -16.36 -19.35 -29.62
N ALA A 343 -16.54 -18.39 -30.54
CA ALA A 343 -15.50 -17.42 -30.88
C ALA A 343 -15.15 -16.51 -29.68
N PHE A 344 -16.14 -16.06 -28.92
CA PHE A 344 -15.94 -15.26 -27.71
C PHE A 344 -15.18 -16.03 -26.63
N LEU A 345 -15.59 -17.26 -26.32
CA LEU A 345 -14.87 -18.13 -25.37
C LEU A 345 -13.42 -18.39 -25.80
N THR A 346 -13.16 -18.49 -27.11
CA THR A 346 -11.81 -18.67 -27.67
C THR A 346 -10.97 -17.39 -27.62
N ALA A 347 -11.59 -16.21 -27.58
CA ALA A 347 -10.92 -14.92 -27.50
C ALA A 347 -10.68 -14.47 -26.06
N ILE A 348 -11.67 -14.62 -25.16
CA ILE A 348 -11.59 -14.16 -23.78
C ILE A 348 -10.55 -14.92 -22.96
N ARG A 349 -10.36 -16.22 -23.25
CA ARG A 349 -9.26 -17.07 -22.72
C ARG A 349 -7.85 -16.56 -23.05
N LYS A 350 -7.72 -15.61 -23.98
CA LYS A 350 -6.45 -15.00 -24.40
C LYS A 350 -6.24 -13.58 -23.87
N VAL A 351 -7.20 -13.04 -23.12
CA VAL A 351 -6.97 -11.84 -22.30
C VAL A 351 -6.08 -12.25 -21.13
N LYS A 352 -4.99 -11.52 -20.89
CA LYS A 352 -4.07 -11.81 -19.78
C LYS A 352 -4.85 -11.79 -18.46
N GLY A 353 -4.68 -12.84 -17.65
CA GLY A 353 -5.26 -12.91 -16.31
C GLY A 353 -4.55 -11.98 -15.33
N PRO A 354 -5.04 -11.89 -14.08
CA PRO A 354 -4.33 -11.17 -13.03
C PRO A 354 -2.93 -11.76 -12.81
N VAL A 355 -1.98 -10.88 -12.47
CA VAL A 355 -0.62 -11.23 -12.09
C VAL A 355 -0.57 -11.62 -10.60
N ILE A 356 -1.39 -10.97 -9.77
CA ILE A 356 -1.50 -11.24 -8.34
C ILE A 356 -2.68 -12.19 -8.09
N ASN A 357 -2.42 -13.38 -7.52
CA ASN A 357 -3.52 -14.24 -7.09
C ASN A 357 -4.11 -13.76 -5.75
N SER A 358 -5.43 -13.52 -5.72
CA SER A 358 -6.18 -13.16 -4.52
C SER A 358 -7.29 -14.15 -4.14
N ILE A 359 -7.35 -15.34 -4.78
CA ILE A 359 -8.29 -16.43 -4.43
C ILE A 359 -7.58 -17.70 -3.90
N PRO A 360 -8.21 -18.47 -2.99
CA PRO A 360 -7.64 -19.73 -2.50
C PRO A 360 -7.57 -20.82 -3.59
N ILE A 361 -6.35 -21.22 -3.97
CA ILE A 361 -6.05 -22.35 -4.86
C ILE A 361 -5.24 -23.42 -4.12
N PHE A 362 -5.21 -24.65 -4.65
CA PHE A 362 -4.49 -25.77 -4.05
C PHE A 362 -2.97 -25.72 -4.26
N ASP A 363 -2.27 -26.75 -3.78
CA ASP A 363 -0.91 -27.08 -4.17
C ASP A 363 -0.79 -27.34 -5.69
N ALA A 364 0.36 -27.05 -6.30
CA ALA A 364 0.60 -27.25 -7.73
C ALA A 364 0.54 -28.73 -8.17
N SER A 365 0.70 -29.67 -7.24
CA SER A 365 0.48 -31.11 -7.47
C SER A 365 -1.00 -31.48 -7.71
N ILE A 366 -1.94 -30.59 -7.38
CA ILE A 366 -3.39 -30.76 -7.59
C ILE A 366 -3.89 -29.81 -8.69
N GLN A 367 -3.46 -28.54 -8.66
CA GLN A 367 -3.80 -27.50 -9.64
C GLN A 367 -2.51 -26.92 -10.26
N PRO A 368 -1.91 -27.60 -11.26
CA PRO A 368 -0.60 -27.23 -11.80
C PRO A 368 -0.62 -25.95 -12.65
N ASP A 369 -1.72 -25.70 -13.36
CA ASP A 369 -1.99 -24.48 -14.11
C ASP A 369 -2.65 -23.48 -13.14
N ARG A 370 -1.96 -22.40 -12.77
CA ARG A 370 -2.54 -21.36 -11.88
C ARG A 370 -3.46 -20.47 -12.68
N GLU A 371 -3.03 -20.10 -13.88
CA GLU A 371 -3.63 -19.11 -14.74
C GLU A 371 -5.06 -19.53 -15.14
N ALA A 372 -5.28 -20.82 -15.43
CA ALA A 372 -6.61 -21.39 -15.68
C ALA A 372 -7.54 -21.41 -14.44
N GLU A 373 -7.00 -21.38 -13.22
CA GLU A 373 -7.79 -21.28 -11.97
C GLU A 373 -8.18 -19.83 -11.66
N ILE A 374 -7.27 -18.87 -11.87
CA ILE A 374 -7.43 -17.48 -11.42
C ILE A 374 -7.96 -16.53 -12.50
N GLN A 375 -7.85 -16.85 -13.78
CA GLN A 375 -8.36 -16.02 -14.88
C GLN A 375 -9.89 -15.93 -14.80
N GLY A 376 -10.42 -14.73 -14.52
CA GLY A 376 -11.84 -14.48 -14.39
C GLY A 376 -12.21 -13.01 -14.61
N PHE A 377 -13.50 -12.72 -14.70
CA PHE A 377 -14.02 -11.37 -14.65
C PHE A 377 -14.21 -10.92 -13.20
N ARG A 378 -13.94 -9.64 -12.90
CA ARG A 378 -14.38 -8.98 -11.65
C ARG A 378 -15.13 -7.68 -11.92
N PHE A 379 -16.09 -7.38 -11.04
CA PHE A 379 -16.94 -6.19 -11.14
C PHE A 379 -16.23 -4.91 -10.66
N MET A 380 -15.46 -5.01 -9.58
CA MET A 380 -14.65 -3.95 -8.98
C MET A 380 -13.29 -4.50 -8.50
N GLY A 381 -12.62 -5.32 -9.33
CA GLY A 381 -11.45 -6.14 -8.96
C GLY A 381 -10.36 -5.45 -8.13
N GLN A 382 -9.71 -6.19 -7.21
CA GLN A 382 -8.74 -5.60 -6.27
C GLN A 382 -7.57 -4.94 -7.02
N ARG A 383 -6.99 -3.87 -6.45
CA ARG A 383 -6.05 -3.01 -7.18
C ARG A 383 -4.63 -3.59 -7.19
N TYR A 384 -3.98 -3.51 -8.35
CA TYR A 384 -2.63 -4.01 -8.55
C TYR A 384 -1.59 -3.12 -7.85
N THR A 385 -0.74 -3.72 -7.02
CA THR A 385 0.32 -3.02 -6.26
C THR A 385 1.68 -3.73 -6.43
N VAL A 386 2.75 -2.95 -6.61
CA VAL A 386 4.07 -3.46 -7.05
C VAL A 386 4.73 -4.40 -6.05
N ASP A 387 4.55 -4.13 -4.76
CA ASP A 387 4.94 -4.98 -3.63
C ASP A 387 4.19 -6.32 -3.61
N ALA A 388 2.90 -6.35 -3.98
CA ALA A 388 2.15 -7.59 -4.03
C ALA A 388 2.58 -8.47 -5.22
N ASP A 389 3.03 -7.89 -6.34
CA ASP A 389 3.72 -8.61 -7.43
C ASP A 389 5.10 -9.13 -6.99
N ILE A 390 5.90 -8.32 -6.29
CA ILE A 390 7.17 -8.75 -5.68
C ILE A 390 6.94 -9.93 -4.74
N PHE A 391 5.99 -9.82 -3.81
CA PHE A 391 5.63 -10.89 -2.86
C PHE A 391 5.13 -12.14 -3.59
N GLN A 392 4.20 -12.01 -4.55
CA GLN A 392 3.65 -13.14 -5.30
C GLN A 392 4.75 -13.98 -5.98
N ARG A 393 5.82 -13.35 -6.46
CA ARG A 393 6.97 -14.01 -7.14
C ARG A 393 7.99 -14.63 -6.20
N LEU A 394 7.92 -14.32 -4.91
CA LEU A 394 8.90 -14.70 -3.89
C LEU A 394 8.32 -15.66 -2.83
N ILE A 395 7.06 -16.10 -2.97
CA ILE A 395 6.42 -17.09 -2.10
C ILE A 395 6.28 -18.47 -2.79
N TYR A 396 5.75 -19.43 -2.04
CA TYR A 396 5.54 -20.80 -2.50
C TYR A 396 4.68 -20.89 -3.79
N ARG A 397 4.83 -21.99 -4.53
CA ARG A 397 4.60 -22.15 -5.99
C ARG A 397 5.67 -21.50 -6.87
N GLU A 398 6.15 -20.29 -6.58
CA GLU A 398 7.15 -19.61 -7.42
C GLU A 398 8.59 -19.98 -7.02
N VAL A 399 8.92 -19.93 -5.72
CA VAL A 399 10.28 -20.23 -5.22
C VAL A 399 10.53 -21.70 -4.83
N LEU A 400 9.46 -22.50 -4.73
CA LEU A 400 9.44 -23.89 -4.28
C LEU A 400 10.01 -24.11 -2.85
N GLU A 401 10.32 -25.35 -2.50
CA GLU A 401 10.93 -25.75 -1.23
C GLU A 401 12.43 -25.34 -1.10
N ASN A 402 12.93 -25.25 0.14
CA ASN A 402 14.36 -25.16 0.44
C ASN A 402 15.00 -26.58 0.60
N PRO A 403 16.33 -26.72 0.81
CA PRO A 403 16.99 -28.03 0.99
C PRO A 403 16.54 -28.83 2.22
N ALA A 404 15.86 -28.21 3.19
CA ALA A 404 15.25 -28.89 4.34
C ALA A 404 13.83 -29.41 4.03
N GLY A 405 13.23 -29.02 2.91
CA GLY A 405 11.85 -29.35 2.52
C GLY A 405 10.80 -28.39 3.06
N GLU A 406 11.22 -27.23 3.58
CA GLU A 406 10.35 -26.18 4.09
C GLU A 406 9.83 -25.31 2.94
N ARG A 407 8.71 -24.60 3.16
CA ARG A 407 8.01 -23.82 2.13
C ARG A 407 7.89 -22.35 2.53
N ARG A 408 8.27 -21.43 1.64
CA ARG A 408 8.13 -19.98 1.84
C ARG A 408 6.67 -19.53 1.69
N MET A 409 5.84 -19.85 2.69
CA MET A 409 4.38 -19.62 2.64
C MET A 409 3.98 -18.15 2.84
N LEU A 410 4.87 -17.31 3.38
CA LEU A 410 4.71 -15.87 3.55
C LEU A 410 5.92 -15.14 2.96
N PRO A 411 5.76 -13.88 2.50
CA PRO A 411 6.87 -13.01 2.13
C PRO A 411 7.50 -12.37 3.40
N LYS A 412 8.46 -11.48 3.20
CA LYS A 412 8.96 -10.56 4.23
C LYS A 412 8.91 -9.12 3.74
N GLY A 413 8.71 -8.13 4.62
CA GLY A 413 8.72 -6.72 4.23
C GLY A 413 10.03 -6.35 3.49
N LEU A 414 11.16 -6.93 3.92
CA LEU A 414 12.49 -6.79 3.32
C LEU A 414 12.60 -7.22 1.85
N ASP A 415 11.70 -8.07 1.34
CA ASP A 415 11.69 -8.52 -0.06
C ASP A 415 11.57 -7.31 -1.03
N ILE A 416 10.83 -6.28 -0.62
CA ILE A 416 10.53 -5.09 -1.41
C ILE A 416 11.75 -4.17 -1.57
N PRO A 417 12.41 -3.68 -0.51
CA PRO A 417 13.64 -2.90 -0.68
C PRO A 417 14.74 -3.71 -1.37
N ALA A 418 14.82 -5.04 -1.18
CA ALA A 418 15.76 -5.90 -1.90
C ALA A 418 15.46 -5.96 -3.41
N ALA A 419 14.19 -6.14 -3.80
CA ALA A 419 13.76 -6.12 -5.21
C ALA A 419 13.95 -4.73 -5.85
N LEU A 420 13.86 -3.65 -5.07
CA LEU A 420 14.16 -2.28 -5.50
C LEU A 420 15.67 -1.97 -5.53
N GLY A 421 16.53 -2.93 -5.19
CA GLY A 421 17.99 -2.84 -5.32
C GLY A 421 18.76 -2.47 -4.06
N SER A 422 18.17 -2.58 -2.86
CA SER A 422 18.87 -2.39 -1.58
C SER A 422 19.88 -3.52 -1.32
N PRO A 423 21.20 -3.25 -1.27
CA PRO A 423 22.19 -4.28 -0.98
C PRO A 423 22.08 -4.80 0.47
N GLU A 424 21.62 -3.95 1.38
CA GLU A 424 21.49 -4.27 2.80
C GLU A 424 20.31 -5.21 3.07
N ALA A 425 19.14 -4.93 2.49
CA ALA A 425 17.99 -5.85 2.59
C ALA A 425 18.30 -7.20 1.93
N GLU A 426 18.97 -7.19 0.77
CA GLU A 426 19.45 -8.40 0.12
C GLU A 426 20.44 -9.20 1.00
N GLN A 427 21.30 -8.53 1.76
CA GLN A 427 22.21 -9.22 2.69
C GLN A 427 21.47 -9.80 3.90
N ILE A 428 20.55 -9.05 4.53
CA ILE A 428 19.73 -9.55 5.65
C ILE A 428 18.92 -10.79 5.22
N LEU A 429 18.32 -10.77 4.03
CA LEU A 429 17.57 -11.92 3.49
C LEU A 429 18.47 -13.15 3.23
N LYS A 430 19.75 -12.97 2.89
CA LYS A 430 20.72 -14.08 2.80
C LYS A 430 21.07 -14.63 4.17
N ASP A 431 21.31 -13.76 5.15
CA ASP A 431 21.68 -14.14 6.51
C ASP A 431 20.50 -14.80 7.27
N LEU A 432 19.26 -14.53 6.85
CA LEU A 432 18.04 -15.24 7.29
C LEU A 432 17.80 -16.58 6.55
N GLY A 433 18.56 -16.91 5.52
CA GLY A 433 18.42 -18.15 4.74
C GLY A 433 17.36 -18.11 3.62
N GLU A 434 16.74 -16.96 3.35
CA GLU A 434 15.67 -16.82 2.33
C GLU A 434 16.20 -17.11 0.91
N TYR A 435 17.49 -16.92 0.67
CA TYR A 435 18.17 -17.28 -0.58
C TYR A 435 18.40 -18.80 -0.77
N GLU A 436 18.02 -19.65 0.19
CA GLU A 436 18.11 -21.12 0.04
C GLU A 436 16.89 -21.75 -0.67
N TYR A 437 15.76 -21.04 -0.79
CA TYR A 437 14.59 -21.54 -1.54
C TYR A 437 14.88 -21.63 -3.04
N GLN A 438 14.50 -22.75 -3.68
CA GLN A 438 15.09 -23.24 -4.95
C GLN A 438 15.17 -22.21 -6.10
N HIS A 439 14.18 -21.34 -6.29
CA HIS A 439 14.19 -20.31 -7.35
C HIS A 439 14.16 -18.86 -6.81
N TYR A 440 14.34 -18.67 -5.50
CA TYR A 440 14.31 -17.34 -4.89
C TYR A 440 15.40 -16.41 -5.46
N PRO A 441 16.67 -16.83 -5.63
CA PRO A 441 17.72 -15.96 -6.18
C PRO A 441 17.43 -15.53 -7.62
N GLU A 442 16.94 -16.44 -8.46
CA GLU A 442 16.57 -16.17 -9.85
C GLU A 442 15.38 -15.21 -9.94
N ASN A 443 14.33 -15.43 -9.15
CA ASN A 443 13.14 -14.58 -9.17
C ASN A 443 13.42 -13.18 -8.60
N MET A 444 14.21 -13.07 -7.52
CA MET A 444 14.68 -11.79 -7.00
C MET A 444 15.50 -11.02 -8.06
N SER A 445 16.43 -11.69 -8.75
CA SER A 445 17.23 -11.04 -9.79
C SER A 445 16.41 -10.60 -11.01
N LYS A 446 15.38 -11.37 -11.41
CA LYS A 446 14.41 -10.94 -12.44
C LYS A 446 13.69 -9.66 -12.01
N MET A 447 13.25 -9.57 -10.75
CA MET A 447 12.54 -8.38 -10.24
C MET A 447 13.44 -7.16 -10.14
N GLN A 448 14.67 -7.31 -9.64
CA GLN A 448 15.67 -6.25 -9.66
C GLN A 448 15.92 -5.73 -11.09
N GLN A 449 16.04 -6.62 -12.07
CA GLN A 449 16.22 -6.24 -13.48
C GLN A 449 14.99 -5.54 -14.08
N HIS A 450 13.79 -6.04 -13.81
CA HIS A 450 12.54 -5.42 -14.28
C HIS A 450 12.33 -4.02 -13.69
N LEU A 451 12.40 -3.89 -12.35
CA LEU A 451 12.14 -2.64 -11.64
C LEU A 451 13.23 -1.58 -11.90
N ALA A 452 14.48 -1.98 -12.16
CA ALA A 452 15.53 -1.08 -12.62
C ALA A 452 15.37 -0.66 -14.10
N GLY A 453 14.66 -1.46 -14.91
CA GLY A 453 14.38 -1.19 -16.32
C GLY A 453 13.12 -0.35 -16.60
N LEU A 454 12.24 -0.15 -15.60
CA LEU A 454 11.04 0.68 -15.73
C LEU A 454 11.38 2.16 -16.00
N GLU A 455 10.68 2.77 -16.98
CA GLU A 455 10.81 4.19 -17.25
C GLU A 455 10.40 5.04 -16.03
N GLU A 456 11.06 6.18 -15.84
CA GLU A 456 10.83 7.06 -14.68
C GLU A 456 9.38 7.58 -14.60
N ALA A 457 8.67 7.66 -15.73
CA ALA A 457 7.25 8.02 -15.75
C ALA A 457 6.32 6.94 -15.17
N SER A 458 6.68 5.65 -15.28
CA SER A 458 5.91 4.52 -14.71
C SER A 458 5.83 4.59 -13.19
N TRP A 459 6.86 5.15 -12.55
CA TRP A 459 6.94 5.35 -11.10
C TRP A 459 6.04 6.47 -10.57
N HIS A 460 5.42 7.27 -11.45
CA HIS A 460 4.54 8.37 -11.06
C HIS A 460 3.05 8.11 -11.39
N GLN A 461 2.72 6.93 -11.94
CA GLN A 461 1.42 6.63 -12.57
C GLN A 461 0.19 6.83 -11.66
N ASN A 462 0.34 6.65 -10.35
CA ASN A 462 -0.66 6.92 -9.32
C ASN A 462 0.03 7.25 -7.98
N LEU A 463 -0.74 7.62 -6.95
CA LEU A 463 -0.20 8.02 -5.66
C LEU A 463 0.59 6.89 -4.97
N TYR A 464 0.12 5.65 -5.09
CA TYR A 464 0.79 4.46 -4.54
C TYR A 464 2.21 4.27 -5.09
N TRP A 465 2.35 4.26 -6.41
CA TRP A 465 3.65 4.13 -7.07
C TRP A 465 4.59 5.31 -6.78
N ASN A 466 4.04 6.51 -6.59
CA ASN A 466 4.81 7.71 -6.25
C ASN A 466 5.31 7.68 -4.78
N TRP A 467 4.52 7.14 -3.84
CA TRP A 467 4.97 6.85 -2.48
C TRP A 467 6.09 5.81 -2.50
N MET A 468 5.92 4.70 -3.24
CA MET A 468 6.99 3.70 -3.44
C MET A 468 8.25 4.30 -4.07
N HIS A 469 8.12 5.17 -5.09
CA HIS A 469 9.24 5.91 -5.69
C HIS A 469 9.92 6.84 -4.68
N THR A 470 9.16 7.41 -3.74
CA THR A 470 9.68 8.23 -2.66
C THR A 470 10.53 7.40 -1.69
N LEU A 471 10.05 6.23 -1.26
CA LEU A 471 10.81 5.34 -0.37
C LEU A 471 12.13 4.83 -1.01
N ARG A 472 12.22 4.72 -2.35
CA ARG A 472 13.46 4.34 -3.06
C ARG A 472 14.68 5.24 -2.75
N SER A 473 14.53 6.47 -2.25
CA SER A 473 15.69 7.30 -1.87
C SER A 473 16.34 6.91 -0.54
N LEU A 474 15.67 6.10 0.29
CA LEU A 474 16.19 5.61 1.57
C LEU A 474 17.20 4.47 1.37
N ILE A 475 16.97 3.63 0.35
CA ILE A 475 17.74 2.39 0.10
C ILE A 475 18.96 2.56 -0.84
N ARG A 476 19.31 3.80 -1.20
CA ARG A 476 20.48 4.09 -2.05
C ARG A 476 21.78 3.98 -1.25
N GLN A 477 22.88 3.66 -1.91
CA GLN A 477 24.21 3.87 -1.31
C GLN A 477 24.45 5.36 -1.08
N ILE A 478 24.77 5.72 0.17
CA ILE A 478 25.14 7.09 0.55
C ILE A 478 26.62 7.31 0.16
N PRO A 479 26.94 8.32 -0.68
CA PRO A 479 28.32 8.59 -1.09
C PRO A 479 29.12 9.36 -0.02
N GLU A 480 30.45 9.32 -0.13
CA GLU A 480 31.34 10.16 0.68
C GLU A 480 30.94 11.65 0.59
N GLY A 481 31.02 12.36 1.72
CA GLY A 481 30.61 13.77 1.85
C GLY A 481 29.31 13.99 2.63
N TYR A 482 28.56 12.93 2.94
CA TYR A 482 27.47 12.96 3.92
C TYR A 482 28.01 12.91 5.37
N PRO A 483 27.21 13.32 6.38
CA PRO A 483 27.57 13.19 7.79
C PRO A 483 28.03 11.77 8.17
N THR A 484 29.06 11.64 9.01
CA THR A 484 29.69 10.35 9.35
C THR A 484 28.71 9.30 9.87
N PHE A 485 27.68 9.72 10.61
CA PHE A 485 26.64 8.82 11.12
C PHE A 485 25.78 8.17 10.01
N MET A 486 25.80 8.70 8.79
CA MET A 486 25.08 8.15 7.62
C MET A 486 25.93 7.20 6.75
N LEU A 487 27.25 7.13 7.00
CA LEU A 487 28.22 6.38 6.18
C LEU A 487 28.50 4.96 6.71
N ASN A 488 27.59 4.40 7.49
CA ASN A 488 27.77 3.10 8.16
C ASN A 488 26.52 2.21 8.07
N GLN A 489 26.71 0.91 8.36
CA GLN A 489 25.67 -0.12 8.24
C GLN A 489 24.48 0.09 9.18
N ALA A 490 24.68 0.67 10.37
CA ALA A 490 23.57 0.96 11.29
C ALA A 490 22.63 2.04 10.74
N TRP A 491 23.14 2.97 9.91
CA TRP A 491 22.28 3.89 9.16
C TRP A 491 21.52 3.21 8.04
N ALA A 492 22.14 2.28 7.31
CA ALA A 492 21.43 1.49 6.30
C ALA A 492 20.26 0.68 6.92
N HIS A 493 20.46 0.11 8.13
CA HIS A 493 19.38 -0.50 8.91
C HIS A 493 18.31 0.50 9.37
N LYS A 494 18.67 1.72 9.78
CA LYS A 494 17.70 2.80 10.11
C LYS A 494 16.88 3.21 8.88
N GLU A 495 17.50 3.35 7.72
CA GLU A 495 16.80 3.73 6.49
C GLU A 495 15.87 2.61 6.02
N LEU A 496 16.23 1.34 6.24
CA LEU A 496 15.31 0.20 6.08
C LEU A 496 14.15 0.23 7.10
N ASN A 497 14.37 0.62 8.36
CA ASN A 497 13.27 0.85 9.32
C ASN A 497 12.31 1.93 8.82
N THR A 498 12.84 3.05 8.32
CA THR A 498 12.04 4.15 7.76
C THR A 498 11.29 3.71 6.49
N PHE A 499 11.93 2.90 5.64
CA PHE A 499 11.32 2.31 4.45
C PHE A 499 10.15 1.38 4.83
N LEU A 500 10.38 0.41 5.71
CA LEU A 500 9.39 -0.60 6.08
C LEU A 500 8.27 -0.02 6.93
N GLY A 501 8.57 0.93 7.82
CA GLY A 501 7.56 1.67 8.58
C GLY A 501 6.61 2.45 7.66
N SER A 502 7.13 3.24 6.72
CA SER A 502 6.26 4.02 5.82
C SER A 502 5.68 3.23 4.64
N TRP A 503 6.26 2.07 4.31
CA TRP A 503 5.58 1.08 3.48
C TRP A 503 4.43 0.40 4.25
N THR A 504 4.60 0.11 5.54
CA THR A 504 3.54 -0.39 6.42
C THR A 504 2.41 0.63 6.54
N GLU A 505 2.72 1.93 6.73
CA GLU A 505 1.75 3.03 6.61
C GLU A 505 0.98 2.89 5.29
N LEU A 506 1.68 2.85 4.14
CA LEU A 506 1.08 2.75 2.81
C LEU A 506 0.18 1.51 2.61
N LYS A 507 0.51 0.36 3.23
CA LYS A 507 -0.33 -0.86 3.20
C LYS A 507 -1.57 -0.75 4.09
N HIS A 508 -1.39 -0.36 5.34
CA HIS A 508 -2.49 -0.08 6.27
C HIS A 508 -3.46 0.94 5.67
N ASP A 509 -2.91 1.98 5.08
CA ASP A 509 -3.63 3.04 4.40
C ASP A 509 -4.43 2.51 3.23
N THR A 510 -3.83 1.74 2.32
CA THR A 510 -4.56 1.15 1.19
C THR A 510 -5.51 0.01 1.57
N ILE A 511 -5.69 -0.25 2.87
CA ILE A 511 -6.83 -0.98 3.46
C ILE A 511 -8.09 -0.07 3.68
N LEU A 512 -7.99 1.24 3.36
CA LEU A 512 -9.01 2.22 2.90
C LEU A 512 -9.56 3.42 3.81
N TYR A 513 -8.89 3.91 4.90
CA TYR A 513 -9.01 5.26 5.62
C TYR A 513 -10.40 5.81 6.23
N THR A 514 -10.76 6.37 7.45
CA THR A 514 -10.25 7.14 8.69
C THR A 514 -11.33 7.32 9.87
N LYS A 515 -11.43 8.20 10.94
CA LYS A 515 -10.80 9.44 11.62
C LYS A 515 -11.54 9.86 12.97
N GLN A 516 -11.70 11.04 13.69
CA GLN A 516 -11.49 12.58 13.71
C GLN A 516 -11.61 13.21 15.21
N ASN A 517 -12.07 14.46 15.61
CA ASN A 517 -11.41 15.79 16.02
C ASN A 517 -11.62 16.33 17.50
N TYR A 518 -11.23 17.50 18.12
CA TYR A 518 -10.62 18.89 17.97
C TYR A 518 -9.94 19.33 19.35
N ALA A 519 -9.42 20.52 19.81
CA ALA A 519 -9.01 21.92 19.43
C ALA A 519 -8.34 22.75 20.63
N GLU A 520 -8.04 24.06 20.47
CA GLU A 520 -7.59 25.17 21.43
C GLU A 520 -6.09 25.36 21.85
N MET A 521 -5.70 26.58 22.33
CA MET A 521 -4.35 27.21 22.23
C MET A 521 -3.62 27.69 23.53
N GLY A 522 -2.26 27.64 23.51
CA GLY A 522 -1.32 28.59 24.18
C GLY A 522 -0.52 28.09 25.41
N GLY A 523 0.63 28.65 25.83
CA GLY A 523 1.50 29.71 25.24
C GLY A 523 2.36 30.48 26.30
N GLY A 524 3.64 30.81 26.03
CA GLY A 524 4.56 31.51 26.98
C GLY A 524 6.02 31.69 26.50
N LEU A 525 6.89 32.34 27.29
CA LEU A 525 8.29 32.70 26.95
C LEU A 525 9.29 32.53 28.12
N GLU A 526 10.46 31.97 27.83
CA GLU A 526 11.79 32.41 28.32
C GLU A 526 12.85 31.95 27.30
N GLU A 527 13.98 32.65 27.13
CA GLU A 527 14.96 32.37 26.06
C GLU A 527 16.11 31.46 26.53
N PHE A 528 16.10 30.21 26.08
CA PHE A 528 17.26 29.30 26.09
C PHE A 528 17.68 28.99 24.65
N ASP A 529 18.95 28.62 24.43
CA ASP A 529 19.46 28.26 23.09
C ASP A 529 18.98 26.84 22.71
N ASP A 530 17.73 26.76 22.25
CA ASP A 530 17.00 25.55 21.87
C ASP A 530 17.06 25.24 20.36
N ARG A 531 17.96 25.90 19.63
CA ARG A 531 18.11 25.76 18.17
C ARG A 531 18.34 24.31 17.77
N GLY A 532 17.30 23.72 17.20
CA GLY A 532 17.24 22.35 16.70
C GLY A 532 17.79 22.20 15.28
N TYR A 533 17.39 21.11 14.63
CA TYR A 533 17.94 20.62 13.37
C TYR A 533 16.89 19.80 12.61
N VAL A 534 16.94 19.82 11.27
CA VAL A 534 16.07 18.98 10.41
C VAL A 534 16.86 17.75 9.94
N GLU A 535 16.22 16.58 9.89
CA GLU A 535 16.83 15.37 9.35
C GLU A 535 17.23 15.62 7.89
N PRO A 536 18.51 15.52 7.49
CA PRO A 536 18.97 16.06 6.20
C PRO A 536 18.60 15.25 4.94
N ASN A 537 17.30 15.13 4.63
CA ASN A 537 16.77 14.44 3.46
C ASN A 537 15.97 15.38 2.54
N PRO A 538 16.64 16.26 1.76
CA PRO A 538 15.96 17.29 0.99
C PRO A 538 15.18 16.72 -0.20
N HIS A 539 15.52 15.50 -0.66
CA HIS A 539 14.77 14.77 -1.68
C HIS A 539 13.41 14.29 -1.17
N LEU A 540 13.34 13.74 0.05
CA LEU A 540 12.06 13.32 0.64
C LEU A 540 11.13 14.53 0.84
N TYR A 541 11.64 15.64 1.37
CA TYR A 541 10.84 16.87 1.51
C TYR A 541 10.41 17.47 0.16
N ALA A 542 11.27 17.42 -0.87
CA ALA A 542 10.91 17.83 -2.23
C ALA A 542 9.80 16.95 -2.84
N ARG A 543 9.86 15.64 -2.60
CA ARG A 543 8.86 14.65 -3.05
C ARG A 543 7.54 14.80 -2.31
N LEU A 544 7.54 14.97 -0.98
CA LEU A 544 6.32 15.24 -0.20
C LEU A 544 5.63 16.54 -0.62
N ALA A 545 6.38 17.58 -0.99
CA ALA A 545 5.80 18.79 -1.55
C ALA A 545 5.08 18.53 -2.88
N ALA A 546 5.76 17.87 -3.82
CA ALA A 546 5.19 17.53 -5.14
C ALA A 546 4.00 16.56 -5.03
N LEU A 547 4.05 15.62 -4.09
CA LEU A 547 2.97 14.68 -3.77
C LEU A 547 1.75 15.40 -3.17
N SER A 548 1.94 16.35 -2.25
CA SER A 548 0.88 17.18 -1.69
C SER A 548 0.18 18.02 -2.77
N ALA A 549 0.97 18.62 -3.68
CA ALA A 549 0.46 19.35 -4.83
C ALA A 549 -0.33 18.44 -5.81
N MET A 550 0.22 17.28 -6.17
CA MET A 550 -0.43 16.31 -7.06
C MET A 550 -1.74 15.78 -6.47
N THR A 551 -1.78 15.52 -5.16
CA THR A 551 -2.99 15.10 -4.43
C THR A 551 -4.08 16.18 -4.53
N ARG A 552 -3.72 17.44 -4.27
CA ARG A 552 -4.63 18.60 -4.36
C ARG A 552 -5.21 18.74 -5.76
N ASP A 553 -4.33 18.80 -6.76
CA ASP A 553 -4.73 19.14 -8.13
C ASP A 553 -5.49 17.97 -8.79
N GLY A 554 -5.17 16.72 -8.44
CA GLY A 554 -5.87 15.51 -8.88
C GLY A 554 -7.26 15.31 -8.29
N LEU A 555 -7.48 15.68 -7.02
CA LEU A 555 -8.82 15.66 -6.40
C LEU A 555 -9.66 16.88 -6.79
N GLN A 556 -9.04 18.07 -6.90
CA GLN A 556 -9.75 19.29 -7.32
C GLN A 556 -10.29 19.16 -8.76
N SER A 557 -9.49 18.63 -9.69
CA SER A 557 -9.91 18.40 -11.08
C SER A 557 -11.09 17.42 -11.21
N ARG A 558 -11.29 16.54 -10.22
CA ARG A 558 -12.40 15.58 -10.15
C ARG A 558 -13.61 16.10 -9.34
N ASN A 559 -13.55 17.31 -8.78
CA ASN A 559 -14.55 17.87 -7.86
C ASN A 559 -14.73 17.03 -6.56
N LEU A 560 -13.63 16.38 -6.13
CA LEU A 560 -13.54 15.52 -4.95
C LEU A 560 -12.90 16.23 -3.74
N LEU A 561 -12.49 17.49 -3.88
CA LEU A 561 -11.77 18.27 -2.86
C LEU A 561 -12.60 19.49 -2.43
N ASP A 562 -12.72 19.74 -1.13
CA ASP A 562 -13.28 20.98 -0.60
C ASP A 562 -12.20 22.09 -0.49
N GLU A 563 -12.61 23.34 -0.25
CA GLU A 563 -11.69 24.49 -0.20
C GLU A 563 -10.76 24.47 1.02
N ARG A 564 -11.19 23.89 2.16
CA ARG A 564 -10.38 23.68 3.37
C ARG A 564 -9.27 22.67 3.07
N ASP A 565 -9.62 21.54 2.47
CA ASP A 565 -8.67 20.49 2.12
C ASP A 565 -7.67 20.96 1.06
N ARG A 566 -8.13 21.78 0.11
CA ARG A 566 -7.27 22.47 -0.86
C ARG A 566 -6.28 23.43 -0.22
N GLU A 567 -6.71 24.19 0.80
CA GLU A 567 -5.79 25.00 1.61
C GLU A 567 -4.79 24.14 2.39
N ASN A 568 -5.26 23.09 3.06
CA ASN A 568 -4.42 22.28 3.96
C ASN A 568 -3.35 21.46 3.22
N LEU A 569 -3.67 20.87 2.06
CA LEU A 569 -2.66 20.27 1.19
C LEU A 569 -1.62 21.30 0.72
N SER A 570 -2.03 22.55 0.48
CA SER A 570 -1.12 23.64 0.13
C SER A 570 -0.25 24.09 1.32
N ARG A 571 -0.75 23.98 2.57
CA ARG A 571 0.05 24.18 3.78
C ARG A 571 1.10 23.08 3.95
N MET A 572 0.73 21.82 3.68
CA MET A 572 1.64 20.67 3.72
C MET A 572 2.77 20.80 2.69
N GLU A 573 2.43 21.19 1.45
CA GLU A 573 3.41 21.55 0.41
C GLU A 573 4.38 22.63 0.89
N ILE A 574 3.87 23.73 1.46
CA ILE A 574 4.69 24.85 1.95
C ILE A 574 5.60 24.41 3.12
N LEU A 575 5.13 23.56 4.04
CA LEU A 575 5.96 23.04 5.14
C LEU A 575 7.10 22.18 4.60
N ALA A 576 6.79 21.22 3.72
CA ALA A 576 7.79 20.37 3.10
C ALA A 576 8.84 21.18 2.30
N LEU A 577 8.42 22.21 1.54
CA LEU A 577 9.35 23.10 0.82
C LEU A 577 10.28 23.90 1.77
N LYS A 578 9.81 24.25 2.98
CA LYS A 578 10.67 24.88 4.00
C LYS A 578 11.67 23.89 4.60
N LEU A 579 11.23 22.69 4.98
CA LEU A 579 12.10 21.65 5.53
C LEU A 579 13.18 21.22 4.52
N LYS A 580 12.83 21.10 3.23
CA LYS A 580 13.79 20.97 2.12
C LYS A 580 14.85 22.08 2.16
N THR A 581 14.41 23.33 2.25
CA THR A 581 15.29 24.51 2.18
C THR A 581 16.26 24.57 3.38
N ILE A 582 15.78 24.19 4.57
CA ILE A 582 16.58 24.06 5.79
C ILE A 582 17.60 22.93 5.65
N SER A 583 17.17 21.74 5.23
CA SER A 583 18.05 20.60 4.96
C SER A 583 19.14 20.92 3.92
N GLU A 584 18.79 21.66 2.85
CA GLU A 584 19.74 22.13 1.84
C GLU A 584 20.73 23.21 2.34
N LYS A 585 20.47 23.83 3.50
CA LYS A 585 21.39 24.74 4.19
C LYS A 585 22.27 23.98 5.18
N GLU A 586 21.69 23.10 5.99
CA GLU A 586 22.39 22.28 6.97
C GLU A 586 23.47 21.40 6.32
N LEU A 587 23.14 20.70 5.23
CA LEU A 587 24.11 19.93 4.42
C LEU A 587 25.30 20.76 3.90
N LYS A 588 25.13 22.08 3.79
CA LYS A 588 26.11 23.03 3.25
C LYS A 588 26.77 23.91 4.33
N GLU A 589 26.55 23.60 5.60
CA GLU A 589 26.98 24.38 6.76
C GLU A 589 26.58 25.87 6.67
N LYS A 590 25.43 26.16 6.04
CA LYS A 590 24.89 27.52 5.94
C LYS A 590 24.05 27.83 7.17
N PRO A 591 24.19 29.02 7.79
CA PRO A 591 23.32 29.42 8.89
C PRO A 591 21.86 29.52 8.43
N LEU A 592 20.96 29.07 9.31
CA LEU A 592 19.52 29.25 9.16
C LEU A 592 19.12 30.68 9.55
N THR A 593 17.93 31.13 9.15
CA THR A 593 17.36 32.40 9.63
C THR A 593 16.54 32.20 10.90
N GLU A 594 16.20 33.28 11.59
CA GLU A 594 15.38 33.24 12.80
C GLU A 594 14.01 32.59 12.52
N GLU A 595 13.42 32.87 11.36
CA GLU A 595 12.14 32.28 10.93
C GLU A 595 12.24 30.78 10.60
N GLU A 596 13.45 30.26 10.37
CA GLU A 596 13.72 28.84 10.15
C GLU A 596 13.98 28.11 11.47
N TYR A 597 14.73 28.71 12.40
CA TYR A 597 14.82 28.20 13.77
C TYR A 597 13.46 28.24 14.50
N GLU A 598 12.65 29.29 14.31
CA GLU A 598 11.27 29.35 14.83
C GLU A 598 10.34 28.32 14.17
N LEU A 599 10.55 27.96 12.89
CA LEU A 599 9.84 26.84 12.28
C LEU A 599 10.22 25.52 12.97
N ILE A 600 11.52 25.31 13.23
CA ILE A 600 12.01 24.11 13.93
C ILE A 600 11.43 24.04 15.34
N ARG A 601 11.40 25.16 16.05
CA ARG A 601 10.87 25.28 17.42
C ARG A 601 9.35 25.09 17.51
N SER A 602 8.60 25.62 16.54
CA SER A 602 7.12 25.56 16.51
C SER A 602 6.56 24.40 15.66
N PHE A 603 7.41 23.44 15.29
CA PHE A 603 7.05 22.30 14.44
C PHE A 603 5.94 21.43 15.04
N GLY A 604 5.94 21.21 16.36
CA GLY A 604 4.85 20.49 17.05
C GLY A 604 3.49 21.11 16.76
N GLY A 605 3.35 22.42 16.95
CA GLY A 605 2.15 23.17 16.57
C GLY A 605 1.81 23.16 15.07
N GLN A 606 2.77 22.89 14.17
CA GLN A 606 2.45 22.65 12.74
C GLN A 606 1.81 21.27 12.56
N LEU A 607 2.39 20.22 13.15
CA LEU A 607 1.84 18.87 13.11
C LEU A 607 0.48 18.79 13.80
N GLU A 608 0.33 19.43 14.97
CA GLU A 608 -0.93 19.54 15.70
C GLU A 608 -2.02 20.21 14.84
N HIS A 609 -1.66 21.20 14.01
CA HIS A 609 -2.62 21.84 13.10
C HIS A 609 -3.09 20.88 12.00
N PHE A 610 -2.20 20.09 11.38
CA PHE A 610 -2.59 19.10 10.38
C PHE A 610 -3.42 17.99 10.99
N TRP A 611 -3.02 17.49 12.16
CA TRP A 611 -3.79 16.54 12.96
C TRP A 611 -5.19 17.12 13.28
N LEU A 612 -5.31 18.33 13.82
CA LEU A 612 -6.59 18.99 14.15
C LEU A 612 -7.46 19.41 12.94
N GLU A 613 -6.94 19.43 11.72
CA GLU A 613 -7.72 19.73 10.51
C GLU A 613 -8.08 18.47 9.71
N ALA A 614 -7.18 17.48 9.61
CA ALA A 614 -7.51 16.16 9.09
C ALA A 614 -8.53 15.51 10.03
N LEU A 615 -8.17 15.42 11.31
CA LEU A 615 -9.11 15.16 12.38
C LEU A 615 -9.92 16.47 12.56
N ARG A 616 -10.96 16.76 11.73
CA ARG A 616 -11.98 17.86 11.91
C ARG A 616 -13.52 17.56 11.97
N ASP A 617 -14.03 16.34 11.75
CA ASP A 617 -15.50 16.08 11.72
C ASP A 617 -16.13 15.14 12.80
N GLN A 618 -15.44 14.70 13.87
CA GLN A 618 -15.99 13.76 14.92
C GLN A 618 -15.82 14.21 16.40
N ALA A 619 -15.21 15.36 16.70
CA ALA A 619 -15.20 16.02 18.01
C ALA A 619 -16.57 16.24 18.61
N GLN A 620 -17.53 16.42 17.71
CA GLN A 620 -18.92 16.73 18.01
C GLN A 620 -19.56 15.60 18.85
N GLU A 621 -18.86 14.47 18.99
CA GLU A 621 -19.22 13.28 19.76
C GLU A 621 -18.39 13.10 21.06
N GLY A 622 -17.26 13.82 21.29
CA GLY A 622 -16.43 13.56 22.48
C GLY A 622 -15.25 14.48 22.87
N GLY A 623 -14.77 15.38 22.00
CA GLY A 623 -13.68 16.33 22.31
C GLY A 623 -12.25 15.76 22.49
N ARG A 624 -11.26 16.65 22.73
CA ARG A 624 -9.81 16.42 22.57
C ARG A 624 -9.22 15.18 23.25
N SER A 625 -9.75 14.77 24.40
CA SER A 625 -9.25 13.57 25.11
C SER A 625 -9.73 12.27 24.46
N MET A 626 -10.99 12.21 24.01
CA MET A 626 -11.51 11.04 23.31
C MET A 626 -10.87 10.94 21.91
N LEU A 627 -10.63 12.09 21.29
CA LEU A 627 -9.89 12.23 20.04
C LEU A 627 -8.54 11.50 20.07
N LEU A 628 -7.66 11.87 21.02
CA LEU A 628 -6.36 11.24 21.25
C LEU A 628 -6.48 9.75 21.58
N THR A 629 -7.55 9.34 22.26
CA THR A 629 -7.76 7.93 22.65
C THR A 629 -8.10 7.06 21.44
N ASN A 630 -8.82 7.61 20.46
CA ASN A 630 -9.39 6.91 19.30
C ASN A 630 -8.62 7.15 17.98
N ASN A 631 -7.62 8.03 17.97
CA ASN A 631 -6.78 8.36 16.82
C ASN A 631 -5.32 8.44 17.29
N ARG A 632 -4.82 7.30 17.79
CA ARG A 632 -3.42 7.12 18.19
C ARG A 632 -2.58 6.80 16.94
N ALA A 633 -1.30 7.18 16.92
CA ALA A 633 -0.32 6.83 15.89
C ALA A 633 0.11 5.34 15.79
N PRO A 634 0.00 4.48 16.82
CA PRO A 634 0.16 3.04 16.67
C PRO A 634 -0.96 2.44 15.81
N LEU A 635 -0.62 1.68 14.78
CA LEU A 635 -1.55 1.09 13.80
C LEU A 635 -1.14 -0.35 13.46
N VAL A 636 -2.05 -1.14 12.90
CA VAL A 636 -1.78 -2.53 12.46
C VAL A 636 -2.51 -2.91 11.17
N ALA A 637 -1.86 -3.68 10.29
CA ALA A 637 -2.50 -4.21 9.09
C ALA A 637 -1.97 -5.58 8.65
N ASP A 638 -2.87 -6.46 8.20
CA ASP A 638 -2.49 -7.66 7.47
C ASP A 638 -2.05 -7.31 6.02
N VAL A 639 -0.87 -7.78 5.64
CA VAL A 639 -0.28 -7.53 4.30
C VAL A 639 -0.16 -8.78 3.44
N ALA A 640 -0.22 -9.97 4.05
CA ALA A 640 -0.24 -11.25 3.37
C ALA A 640 -1.10 -12.27 4.12
N THR A 641 -1.60 -13.29 3.42
CA THR A 641 -2.32 -14.43 4.00
C THR A 641 -1.73 -15.73 3.46
N ALA A 642 -1.39 -16.65 4.36
CA ALA A 642 -1.01 -18.03 4.07
C ALA A 642 -2.17 -18.97 4.44
N PRO A 643 -2.98 -19.42 3.47
CA PRO A 643 -4.12 -20.29 3.75
C PRO A 643 -3.68 -21.63 4.37
N PRO A 644 -4.48 -22.20 5.29
CA PRO A 644 -5.82 -21.75 5.67
C PRO A 644 -5.87 -20.76 6.85
N ASN A 645 -4.81 -20.66 7.67
CA ASN A 645 -4.95 -20.19 9.06
C ASN A 645 -4.01 -19.04 9.50
N THR A 646 -3.15 -18.48 8.64
CA THR A 646 -2.12 -17.53 9.07
C THR A 646 -2.07 -16.28 8.19
N VAL A 647 -1.79 -15.12 8.80
CA VAL A 647 -1.53 -13.84 8.14
C VAL A 647 -0.16 -13.30 8.55
N LEU A 648 0.36 -12.35 7.78
CA LEU A 648 1.47 -11.48 8.18
C LEU A 648 0.88 -10.13 8.60
N GLU A 649 1.01 -9.79 9.88
CA GLU A 649 0.66 -8.48 10.43
C GLU A 649 1.91 -7.59 10.44
N GLU A 650 1.76 -6.35 9.99
CA GLU A 650 2.75 -5.28 10.07
C GLU A 650 2.19 -4.18 10.98
N ALA A 651 2.97 -3.66 11.93
CA ALA A 651 2.45 -2.72 12.93
C ALA A 651 3.44 -1.64 13.38
N THR A 652 2.89 -0.52 13.87
CA THR A 652 3.61 0.56 14.58
C THR A 652 3.16 0.64 16.04
N GLY A 653 4.08 0.88 16.97
CA GLY A 653 3.78 1.14 18.39
C GLY A 653 3.73 2.63 18.73
N TYR A 654 3.85 2.97 20.03
CA TYR A 654 4.06 4.37 20.45
C TYR A 654 5.34 4.95 19.84
N ILE A 655 5.38 6.27 19.69
CA ILE A 655 6.51 6.94 19.03
C ILE A 655 7.72 6.93 19.96
N ASP A 656 8.82 6.36 19.50
CA ASP A 656 10.07 6.28 20.25
C ASP A 656 10.86 7.58 20.16
N TYR A 657 11.67 7.85 21.17
CA TYR A 657 12.51 9.05 21.22
C TYR A 657 13.86 8.76 20.54
N ILE A 658 14.12 9.41 19.41
CA ILE A 658 15.49 9.52 18.87
C ILE A 658 16.20 10.71 19.51
N TYR A 659 17.43 10.49 19.96
CA TYR A 659 18.37 11.53 20.36
C TYR A 659 19.55 11.49 19.39
N ALA A 660 19.78 12.57 18.66
CA ALA A 660 20.84 12.67 17.66
C ALA A 660 21.83 13.79 18.03
N ILE A 661 23.13 13.55 17.83
CA ILE A 661 24.16 14.58 17.94
C ILE A 661 24.29 15.26 16.57
N VAL A 662 24.02 16.56 16.53
CA VAL A 662 23.91 17.36 15.30
C VAL A 662 24.87 18.56 15.32
N PRO A 663 25.45 18.94 14.16
CA PRO A 663 26.32 20.11 14.04
C PRO A 663 25.49 21.38 13.80
N VAL A 664 25.39 22.25 14.81
CA VAL A 664 24.75 23.58 14.71
C VAL A 664 25.84 24.65 14.82
N GLU A 665 26.04 25.41 13.74
CA GLU A 665 27.01 26.54 13.66
C GLU A 665 28.42 26.17 14.18
N GLY A 666 28.93 25.00 13.78
CA GLY A 666 30.26 24.52 14.16
C GLY A 666 30.36 23.92 15.58
N LYS A 667 29.24 23.70 16.28
CA LYS A 667 29.18 23.04 17.59
C LYS A 667 28.32 21.78 17.54
N LEU A 668 28.68 20.75 18.31
CA LEU A 668 27.87 19.55 18.46
C LEU A 668 26.81 19.74 19.57
N ARG A 669 25.58 19.32 19.30
CA ARG A 669 24.44 19.40 20.23
C ARG A 669 23.59 18.14 20.14
N ILE A 670 23.02 17.69 21.25
CA ILE A 670 21.94 16.70 21.26
C ILE A 670 20.63 17.40 20.91
N ALA A 671 19.92 16.87 19.93
CA ALA A 671 18.55 17.21 19.58
C ALA A 671 17.65 15.96 19.69
N LYS A 672 16.36 16.13 20.00
CA LYS A 672 15.39 15.06 20.27
C LYS A 672 14.26 15.08 19.25
N GLY A 673 13.93 13.92 18.70
CA GLY A 673 12.87 13.72 17.70
C GLY A 673 12.07 12.44 17.96
N GLY A 674 11.05 12.18 17.13
CA GLY A 674 10.26 10.96 17.17
C GLY A 674 10.57 10.02 16.00
N VAL A 675 10.53 8.71 16.22
CA VAL A 675 10.62 7.69 15.16
C VAL A 675 9.60 6.57 15.35
N PHE A 676 9.24 5.88 14.26
CA PHE A 676 8.32 4.74 14.31
C PHE A 676 8.93 3.53 15.02
N SER A 677 8.14 2.90 15.90
CA SER A 677 8.45 1.61 16.51
C SER A 677 7.78 0.47 15.72
N TYR A 678 8.52 -0.13 14.78
CA TYR A 678 8.00 -1.11 13.81
C TYR A 678 8.04 -2.57 14.32
N TYR A 679 7.04 -3.37 13.93
CA TYR A 679 6.86 -4.80 14.23
C TYR A 679 6.41 -5.57 12.96
N GLU A 680 7.06 -6.71 12.64
CA GLU A 680 6.68 -7.68 11.58
C GLU A 680 6.39 -9.02 12.27
N PHE A 681 5.18 -9.60 12.18
CA PHE A 681 4.89 -10.90 12.83
C PHE A 681 3.75 -11.72 12.21
N PRO A 682 3.82 -13.07 12.26
CA PRO A 682 2.73 -13.94 11.83
C PRO A 682 1.62 -14.02 12.90
N TRP A 683 0.36 -14.03 12.46
CA TRP A 683 -0.82 -14.05 13.35
C TRP A 683 -1.94 -14.98 12.83
N PRO A 684 -2.89 -15.46 13.67
CA PRO A 684 -3.99 -16.31 13.21
C PRO A 684 -5.01 -15.58 12.31
N ALA A 685 -5.33 -16.15 11.15
CA ALA A 685 -6.24 -15.55 10.17
C ALA A 685 -7.71 -15.45 10.62
N GLU A 686 -8.11 -16.24 11.62
CA GLU A 686 -9.43 -16.15 12.28
C GLU A 686 -9.53 -14.98 13.29
N ASP A 687 -8.40 -14.35 13.61
CA ASP A 687 -8.24 -13.39 14.71
C ASP A 687 -7.44 -12.13 14.30
N ARG A 688 -7.44 -11.81 12.99
CA ARG A 688 -6.82 -10.64 12.33
C ARG A 688 -6.94 -9.38 13.19
N LEU A 689 -5.84 -8.65 13.33
CA LEU A 689 -5.78 -7.53 14.26
C LEU A 689 -6.58 -6.31 13.76
N THR A 690 -7.03 -5.51 14.72
CA THR A 690 -7.55 -4.15 14.52
C THR A 690 -6.77 -3.21 15.43
N ASP A 691 -6.76 -1.92 15.10
CA ASP A 691 -5.99 -0.91 15.85
C ASP A 691 -6.37 -0.92 17.33
N GLU A 692 -7.65 -1.08 17.68
CA GLU A 692 -8.11 -1.08 19.07
C GLU A 692 -7.58 -2.28 19.86
N LYS A 693 -7.47 -3.45 19.21
CA LYS A 693 -6.90 -4.68 19.81
C LYS A 693 -5.38 -4.60 19.91
N TRP A 694 -4.72 -3.98 18.93
CA TRP A 694 -3.29 -3.70 18.98
C TRP A 694 -2.94 -2.67 20.06
N TRP A 695 -3.79 -1.65 20.27
CA TRP A 695 -3.68 -0.74 21.42
C TRP A 695 -3.87 -1.48 22.75
N GLU A 696 -4.78 -2.46 22.84
CA GLU A 696 -4.90 -3.31 24.04
C GLU A 696 -3.63 -4.16 24.26
N MET A 697 -3.00 -4.69 23.21
CA MET A 697 -1.72 -5.41 23.32
C MET A 697 -0.57 -4.48 23.78
N LEU A 698 -0.50 -3.25 23.24
CA LEU A 698 0.46 -2.21 23.64
C LEU A 698 0.26 -1.76 25.10
N ASP A 699 -0.97 -1.38 25.47
CA ASP A 699 -1.32 -0.89 26.82
C ASP A 699 -1.08 -1.99 27.88
N ASN A 700 -1.23 -3.28 27.53
CA ASN A 700 -0.95 -4.43 28.41
C ASN A 700 0.47 -5.00 28.33
N GLN A 701 1.37 -4.48 27.48
CA GLN A 701 2.72 -5.02 27.23
C GLN A 701 2.73 -6.48 26.74
N GLN A 702 1.74 -6.84 25.92
CA GLN A 702 1.58 -8.16 25.27
C GLN A 702 1.89 -8.08 23.77
N VAL A 703 2.90 -7.30 23.39
CA VAL A 703 3.34 -7.13 22.00
C VAL A 703 4.40 -8.17 21.62
N PRO A 704 4.49 -8.57 20.33
CA PRO A 704 5.59 -9.38 19.82
C PRO A 704 6.95 -8.68 19.92
N ASP A 705 8.03 -9.46 19.83
CA ASP A 705 9.38 -8.92 19.67
C ASP A 705 9.48 -8.09 18.38
N ARG A 706 10.21 -6.97 18.44
CA ARG A 706 10.55 -6.18 17.24
C ARG A 706 11.53 -6.95 16.34
N PRO A 707 11.59 -6.63 15.02
CA PRO A 707 12.57 -7.23 14.12
C PRO A 707 13.99 -7.14 14.68
N ALA A 708 14.72 -8.26 14.65
CA ALA A 708 15.97 -8.42 15.39
C ALA A 708 17.10 -7.46 14.95
N TRP A 709 17.00 -6.82 13.79
CA TRP A 709 17.94 -5.78 13.35
C TRP A 709 17.73 -4.43 14.07
N SER A 710 16.61 -4.21 14.78
CA SER A 710 16.36 -2.96 15.51
C SER A 710 17.39 -2.71 16.63
N GLN A 711 17.98 -3.77 17.21
CA GLN A 711 19.04 -3.71 18.22
C GLN A 711 20.31 -2.94 17.79
N TYR A 712 20.50 -2.66 16.49
CA TYR A 712 21.64 -1.85 16.03
C TYR A 712 21.51 -0.36 16.39
N PHE A 713 20.30 0.14 16.66
CA PHE A 713 20.03 1.55 16.99
C PHE A 713 19.06 1.76 18.18
N PHE A 714 18.17 0.80 18.44
CA PHE A 714 17.21 0.81 19.55
C PHE A 714 17.78 0.15 20.80
N VAL A 715 17.56 0.75 21.98
CA VAL A 715 17.96 0.20 23.28
C VAL A 715 16.68 -0.06 24.11
N PRO A 716 16.23 -1.32 24.30
CA PRO A 716 14.94 -1.62 24.93
C PRO A 716 14.80 -1.18 26.39
N GLU A 717 15.88 -1.19 27.17
CA GLU A 717 15.94 -0.62 28.52
C GLU A 717 16.55 0.80 28.52
N GLY A 718 16.53 1.49 27.38
CA GLY A 718 17.14 2.80 27.21
C GLY A 718 16.40 3.90 27.95
N GLU A 719 17.10 4.66 28.79
CA GLU A 719 16.55 5.79 29.54
C GLU A 719 17.39 7.05 29.30
N CYS A 720 16.71 8.20 29.23
CA CYS A 720 17.32 9.52 29.25
C CYS A 720 16.48 10.49 30.10
N ARG A 721 17.02 10.96 31.23
CA ARG A 721 16.44 12.10 31.94
C ARG A 721 16.95 13.40 31.33
N VAL A 722 16.04 14.20 30.79
CA VAL A 722 16.31 15.61 30.49
C VAL A 722 16.43 16.38 31.81
N ILE A 723 17.49 17.18 31.97
CA ILE A 723 17.60 18.15 33.06
C ILE A 723 16.96 19.45 32.60
N MET A 724 16.01 19.93 33.39
CA MET A 724 15.27 21.15 33.08
C MET A 724 16.11 22.40 33.39
N PRO A 725 15.92 23.52 32.67
CA PRO A 725 16.78 24.70 32.83
C PRO A 725 16.78 25.27 34.26
N TRP A 726 15.65 25.16 34.98
CA TRP A 726 15.52 25.59 36.38
C TRP A 726 16.20 24.64 37.38
N GLU A 727 16.45 23.38 37.02
CA GLU A 727 17.25 22.46 37.85
C GLU A 727 18.74 22.81 37.73
N ALA A 728 19.22 23.07 36.51
CA ALA A 728 20.61 23.46 36.25
C ALA A 728 21.00 24.81 36.89
N ALA A 729 20.04 25.72 37.09
CA ALA A 729 20.24 26.98 37.79
C ALA A 729 20.28 26.85 39.33
N GLY A 730 20.05 25.65 39.89
CA GLY A 730 19.96 25.42 41.33
C GLY A 730 21.28 25.12 42.06
N GLU A 731 22.38 24.91 41.33
CA GLU A 731 23.67 24.44 41.89
C GLU A 731 24.78 25.50 41.96
N SER A 732 24.47 26.79 41.74
CA SER A 732 25.44 27.91 41.71
C SER A 732 25.47 28.77 42.98
#